data_AF-A0A971FAM8-F1
#
_entry.id   AF-A0A971FAM8-F1
#
_cell.length_a   1.000
_cell.length_b   1.000
_cell.length_c   1.000
_cell.angle_alpha   90.00
_cell.angle_beta   90.00
_cell.angle_gamma   90.00
#
_symmetry.space_group_name_H-M   'P 1'
#
loop_
_entity.id
_entity.type
_entity.pdbx_description
1 polymer ?
#
loop_
_entity_poly.entity_id
_entity_poly.type
_entity_poly.pdbx_seq_one_letter_code
_entity_poly.pdbx_strand_id
1 'polypeptide(L)'
;MSAFLASFLLLASAAVDLSIAPDQPLPFVYVDDPLIIELVSPVDAVTRMKLRLTGTHLPQEDDVTLGDIPLVAGAPRWCAIKDASHQRGAYLAEVALETAGEVQKHSVRFCRIDRPAAQHPLPLAAVLSGKETADQLMAQRAVGLREVVVAVDDPEFAAKLAQAAAMRFSVAVAVPAAAPAALVQEALADVDPGICARIVRWEVAFAGDAAAFSERVKTLKETGCPAPVAVAVESADRFAAFLDALPATPVRQCVLSGEPGAVDRARPEALRRGMVGWEYSFVLGPAAAEKGDGFQKTFLGLLRSGYTGAALDADLVFGGGEPREIAAWINGLACRLSGRRYVGECAEVTGGAAWLFRDSAKWLAAVWAAEKGVPVEIPLQGAAGVSVTDGLGNPIPGVDTTGAALTLEAGPVPVFVSGAGGGILGAAAAREGQRQASAVRKDGNLSPLMSDGLRRLLEGMEGEISGASSRARFLELARFLPSLETARMAGQPGAVAALDALTALARTLCVLEEDRGELFVEPTQDLVARSEDHQSLYVTGATIQDNGISLYGDWLLEEVRRLVQEAETADASGRKVEGAALAMLAEARAQGLALISKTKAAPAPAPAVAPAAEEKTEEEPAPAEKEPAEEKPEQKQEAAVPPDGEVIHVVASGDNPYTISKKYGVSLDDLLKWNKLTKKSRLNIGDKLVVKGAKAAPAPKASSSKRRR
;
A
#
# COMPACT_ATOMS: atom_id res chain seq x y z
N MET A 1 72.88 -55.20 2.93
CA MET A 1 73.44 -53.92 2.44
C MET A 1 72.50 -53.45 1.34
N SER A 2 71.39 -52.82 1.72
CA SER A 2 71.23 -51.36 1.83
C SER A 2 71.03 -50.73 0.45
N ALA A 3 69.77 -50.52 0.10
CA ALA A 3 69.34 -49.46 -0.81
C ALA A 3 68.10 -48.81 -0.19
N PHE A 4 68.37 -47.85 0.70
CA PHE A 4 67.43 -46.80 1.06
C PHE A 4 67.21 -45.98 -0.22
N LEU A 5 66.04 -46.06 -0.84
CA LEU A 5 65.56 -45.02 -1.74
C LEU A 5 64.43 -44.31 -1.00
N ALA A 6 64.76 -43.14 -0.48
CA ALA A 6 63.83 -42.22 0.17
C ALA A 6 62.68 -41.92 -0.80
N SER A 7 61.49 -42.39 -0.45
CA SER A 7 60.25 -41.91 -1.05
C SER A 7 60.06 -40.47 -0.61
N PHE A 8 60.48 -39.52 -1.45
CA PHE A 8 60.15 -38.12 -1.30
C PHE A 8 58.63 -38.02 -1.55
N LEU A 9 57.85 -38.17 -0.49
CA LEU A 9 56.46 -37.73 -0.45
C LEU A 9 56.50 -36.22 -0.69
N LEU A 10 56.36 -35.82 -1.97
CA LEU A 10 55.78 -34.53 -2.28
C LEU A 10 54.39 -34.53 -1.64
N LEU A 11 54.31 -34.04 -0.41
CA LEU A 11 53.10 -33.49 0.17
C LEU A 11 52.71 -32.34 -0.76
N ALA A 12 51.99 -32.66 -1.84
CA ALA A 12 51.23 -31.64 -2.55
C ALA A 12 50.38 -30.96 -1.49
N SER A 13 50.57 -29.66 -1.29
CA SER A 13 49.74 -28.92 -0.35
C SER A 13 48.30 -29.11 -0.82
N ALA A 14 47.47 -29.64 0.07
CA ALA A 14 46.10 -29.87 -0.28
C ALA A 14 45.33 -28.57 -0.11
N ALA A 15 44.52 -28.21 -1.10
CA ALA A 15 43.69 -27.01 -1.05
C ALA A 15 42.81 -27.03 0.21
N VAL A 16 42.80 -25.92 0.94
CA VAL A 16 41.89 -25.71 2.06
C VAL A 16 40.63 -25.07 1.48
N ASP A 17 39.52 -25.78 1.57
CA ASP A 17 38.22 -25.24 1.17
C ASP A 17 37.76 -24.22 2.22
N LEU A 18 37.17 -23.12 1.75
CA LEU A 18 36.71 -22.02 2.57
C LEU A 18 35.25 -21.69 2.24
N SER A 19 34.43 -21.61 3.28
CA SER A 19 33.05 -21.14 3.20
C SER A 19 32.81 -19.99 4.19
N ILE A 20 32.12 -18.93 3.75
CA ILE A 20 31.72 -17.80 4.60
C ILE A 20 30.25 -17.96 4.98
N ALA A 21 29.94 -17.68 6.25
CA ALA A 21 28.62 -17.84 6.84
C ALA A 21 28.03 -19.25 6.63
N PRO A 22 28.80 -20.33 6.92
CA PRO A 22 28.35 -21.72 6.74
C PRO A 22 27.13 -22.07 7.62
N ASP A 23 26.87 -21.25 8.64
CA ASP A 23 25.72 -21.33 9.54
C ASP A 23 24.44 -20.75 8.93
N GLN A 24 24.54 -20.10 7.77
CA GLN A 24 23.42 -19.50 7.05
C GLN A 24 23.17 -20.26 5.73
N PRO A 25 21.91 -20.38 5.29
CA PRO A 25 21.59 -21.06 4.02
C PRO A 25 22.13 -20.27 2.81
N LEU A 26 22.30 -18.97 2.96
CA LEU A 26 22.86 -18.04 1.99
C LEU A 26 23.81 -17.10 2.73
N PRO A 27 24.78 -16.45 2.06
CA PRO A 27 25.76 -15.54 2.69
C PRO A 27 25.14 -14.18 3.09
N PHE A 28 24.05 -14.23 3.85
CA PHE A 28 23.42 -13.12 4.56
C PHE A 28 23.70 -13.26 6.05
N VAL A 29 24.66 -12.51 6.55
CA VAL A 29 25.07 -12.52 7.96
C VAL A 29 24.24 -11.51 8.72
N TYR A 30 23.66 -11.91 9.85
CA TYR A 30 22.90 -10.94 10.66
C TYR A 30 23.84 -9.96 11.38
N VAL A 31 23.43 -8.70 11.48
CA VAL A 31 24.24 -7.64 12.14
C VAL A 31 24.64 -7.97 13.58
N ASP A 32 23.80 -8.72 14.31
CA ASP A 32 24.05 -9.11 15.70
C ASP A 32 24.93 -10.37 15.83
N ASP A 33 25.20 -11.08 14.73
CA ASP A 33 25.95 -12.32 14.73
C ASP A 33 27.42 -12.09 14.31
N PRO A 34 28.38 -12.85 14.88
CA PRO A 34 29.76 -12.82 14.40
C PRO A 34 29.86 -13.42 12.99
N LEU A 35 30.85 -12.99 12.21
CA LEU A 35 31.13 -13.62 10.92
C LEU A 35 31.77 -14.99 11.17
N ILE A 36 31.15 -16.06 10.68
CA ILE A 36 31.70 -17.42 10.77
C ILE A 36 32.40 -17.77 9.45
N ILE A 37 33.61 -18.31 9.54
CA ILE A 37 34.34 -18.90 8.42
C ILE A 37 34.56 -20.37 8.73
N GLU A 38 34.16 -21.24 7.81
CA GLU A 38 34.50 -22.66 7.85
C GLU A 38 35.70 -22.93 6.95
N LEU A 39 36.64 -23.72 7.48
CA LEU A 39 37.80 -24.24 6.78
C LEU A 39 37.75 -25.77 6.79
N VAL A 40 37.91 -26.39 5.63
CA VAL A 40 38.02 -27.85 5.49
C VAL A 40 39.31 -28.17 4.74
N SER A 41 40.18 -28.98 5.33
CA SER A 41 41.37 -29.49 4.63
C SER A 41 41.23 -31.00 4.44
N PRO A 42 41.61 -31.57 3.29
CA PRO A 42 41.59 -33.02 3.08
C PRO A 42 42.74 -33.74 3.80
N VAL A 43 43.68 -33.00 4.41
CA VAL A 43 44.80 -33.53 5.19
C VAL A 43 44.93 -32.78 6.52
N ASP A 44 45.62 -33.38 7.49
CA ASP A 44 45.96 -32.66 8.72
C ASP A 44 46.94 -31.53 8.40
N ALA A 45 46.60 -30.32 8.84
CA ALA A 45 47.37 -29.12 8.50
C ALA A 45 47.27 -28.05 9.60
N VAL A 46 48.18 -27.09 9.56
CA VAL A 46 48.07 -25.84 10.32
C VAL A 46 48.06 -24.71 9.30
N THR A 47 47.01 -23.89 9.33
CA THR A 47 46.85 -22.75 8.42
C THR A 47 46.82 -21.45 9.22
N ARG A 48 47.35 -20.36 8.64
CA ARG A 48 47.15 -19.00 9.14
C ARG A 48 46.24 -18.26 8.20
N MET A 49 45.34 -17.44 8.74
CA MET A 49 44.35 -16.72 7.93
C MET A 49 44.54 -15.21 8.07
N LYS A 50 44.62 -14.52 6.93
CA LYS A 50 44.41 -13.08 6.84
C LYS A 50 43.10 -12.83 6.10
N LEU A 51 42.17 -12.17 6.75
CA LEU A 51 40.90 -11.74 6.20
C LEU A 51 40.95 -10.23 6.01
N ARG A 52 40.62 -9.77 4.82
CA ARG A 52 40.38 -8.37 4.50
C ARG A 52 38.91 -8.20 4.13
N LEU A 53 38.22 -7.30 4.80
CA LEU A 53 36.86 -6.92 4.48
C LEU A 53 36.84 -5.55 3.84
N THR A 54 36.25 -5.48 2.64
CA THR A 54 35.99 -4.22 1.94
C THR A 54 34.50 -4.06 1.69
N GLY A 55 34.00 -2.84 1.80
CA GLY A 55 32.61 -2.48 1.56
C GLY A 55 32.52 -1.01 1.20
N THR A 56 31.59 -0.64 0.31
CA THR A 56 31.43 0.73 -0.20
C THR A 56 31.07 1.74 0.90
N HIS A 57 30.47 1.27 1.99
CA HIS A 57 30.06 2.05 3.16
C HIS A 57 31.09 2.10 4.28
N LEU A 58 32.10 1.24 4.26
CA LEU A 58 33.09 1.19 5.33
C LEU A 58 34.03 2.40 5.24
N PRO A 59 34.28 3.12 6.35
CA PRO A 59 35.22 4.23 6.35
C PRO A 59 36.69 3.77 6.17
N GLN A 60 37.01 2.53 6.54
CA GLN A 60 38.32 1.90 6.39
C GLN A 60 38.15 0.40 6.16
N GLU A 61 39.12 -0.23 5.48
CA GLU A 61 39.20 -1.70 5.37
C GLU A 61 39.41 -2.32 6.76
N ASP A 62 38.68 -3.40 7.04
CA ASP A 62 38.88 -4.20 8.25
C ASP A 62 39.78 -5.39 7.93
N ASP A 63 41.02 -5.35 8.41
CA ASP A 63 41.97 -6.45 8.31
C ASP A 63 41.96 -7.25 9.64
N VAL A 64 41.64 -8.54 9.56
CA VAL A 64 41.71 -9.48 10.68
C VAL A 64 42.75 -10.55 10.39
N THR A 65 43.68 -10.75 11.32
CA THR A 65 44.65 -11.85 11.25
C THR A 65 44.36 -12.86 12.34
N LEU A 66 44.14 -14.11 11.94
CA LEU A 66 44.10 -15.25 12.84
C LEU A 66 45.40 -16.03 12.72
N GLY A 67 45.97 -16.38 13.88
CA GLY A 67 47.22 -17.13 14.00
C GLY A 67 47.07 -18.59 13.55
N ASP A 68 47.82 -19.49 14.20
CA ASP A 68 47.83 -20.91 13.83
C ASP A 68 46.47 -21.58 14.10
N ILE A 69 45.79 -22.01 13.03
CA ILE A 69 44.52 -22.74 13.06
C ILE A 69 44.80 -24.22 12.72
N PRO A 70 44.69 -25.15 13.69
CA PRO A 70 44.83 -26.57 13.41
C PRO A 70 43.60 -27.09 12.66
N LEU A 71 43.83 -27.79 11.56
CA LEU A 71 42.84 -28.45 10.72
C LEU A 71 43.05 -29.96 10.78
N VAL A 72 41.95 -30.70 10.93
CA VAL A 72 41.92 -32.16 10.90
C VAL A 72 41.34 -32.59 9.56
N ALA A 73 41.96 -33.59 8.93
CA ALA A 73 41.58 -34.09 7.62
C ALA A 73 40.07 -34.40 7.53
N GLY A 74 39.39 -33.72 6.59
CA GLY A 74 37.96 -33.87 6.30
C GLY A 74 37.01 -33.30 7.35
N ALA A 75 37.49 -32.74 8.46
CA ALA A 75 36.65 -32.19 9.51
C ALA A 75 36.51 -30.66 9.38
N PRO A 76 35.29 -30.11 9.44
CA PRO A 76 35.09 -28.67 9.37
C PRO A 76 35.62 -27.96 10.61
N ARG A 77 36.37 -26.88 10.41
CA ARG A 77 36.83 -25.99 11.46
C ARG A 77 36.17 -24.62 11.34
N TRP A 78 35.28 -24.32 12.26
CA TRP A 78 34.61 -23.02 12.33
C TRP A 78 35.43 -21.99 13.12
N CYS A 79 35.64 -20.83 12.51
CA CYS A 79 36.33 -19.69 13.08
C CYS A 79 35.35 -18.52 13.19
N ALA A 80 35.03 -18.09 14.42
CA ALA A 80 34.19 -16.92 14.65
C ALA A 80 35.03 -15.64 14.68
N ILE A 81 34.82 -14.77 13.69
CA ILE A 81 35.50 -13.49 13.54
C ILE A 81 34.68 -12.40 14.24
N LYS A 82 34.97 -12.17 15.52
CA LYS A 82 34.24 -11.19 16.35
C LYS A 82 34.64 -9.74 16.07
N ASP A 83 35.84 -9.54 15.55
CA ASP A 83 36.40 -8.19 15.31
C ASP A 83 36.03 -7.65 13.92
N ALA A 84 35.34 -8.43 13.08
CA ALA A 84 34.82 -7.96 11.80
C ALA A 84 33.69 -6.95 12.00
N SER A 85 33.63 -5.87 11.21
CA SER A 85 32.55 -4.88 11.27
C SER A 85 31.17 -5.55 11.30
N HIS A 86 30.30 -5.00 12.16
CA HIS A 86 28.90 -5.36 12.33
C HIS A 86 27.95 -4.44 11.55
N GLN A 87 28.47 -3.48 10.81
CA GLN A 87 27.65 -2.53 10.05
C GLN A 87 26.87 -3.25 8.94
N ARG A 88 25.66 -2.78 8.66
CA ARG A 88 24.86 -3.20 7.50
C ARG A 88 25.59 -2.83 6.22
N GLY A 89 25.51 -3.69 5.21
CA GLY A 89 26.07 -3.42 3.89
C GLY A 89 26.53 -4.68 3.17
N ALA A 90 26.99 -4.49 1.94
CA ALA A 90 27.62 -5.55 1.16
C ALA A 90 29.14 -5.54 1.37
N TYR A 91 29.70 -6.73 1.48
CA TYR A 91 31.09 -6.95 1.79
C TYR A 91 31.73 -7.88 0.77
N LEU A 92 32.95 -7.55 0.36
CA LEU A 92 33.87 -8.46 -0.29
C LEU A 92 34.90 -8.91 0.75
N ALA A 93 34.90 -10.21 1.05
CA ALA A 93 35.89 -10.84 1.89
C ALA A 93 37.01 -11.41 1.02
N GLU A 94 38.21 -10.84 1.14
CA GLU A 94 39.43 -11.37 0.56
C GLU A 94 40.20 -12.13 1.63
N VAL A 95 40.30 -13.46 1.49
CA VAL A 95 40.95 -14.33 2.46
C VAL A 95 42.22 -14.90 1.86
N ALA A 96 43.34 -14.73 2.57
CA ALA A 96 44.60 -15.41 2.29
C ALA A 96 44.86 -16.46 3.38
N LEU A 97 44.92 -17.72 2.97
CA LEU A 97 45.26 -18.87 3.82
C LEU A 97 46.70 -19.27 3.54
N GLU A 98 47.55 -19.26 4.56
CA GLU A 98 48.93 -19.72 4.47
C GLU A 98 49.05 -21.09 5.15
N THR A 99 49.26 -22.14 4.34
CA THR A 99 49.36 -23.52 4.80
C THR A 99 50.66 -24.13 4.29
N ALA A 100 51.53 -24.59 5.20
CA ALA A 100 52.85 -25.16 4.86
C ALA A 100 53.72 -24.27 3.93
N GLY A 101 53.57 -22.95 4.00
CA GLY A 101 54.32 -21.98 3.18
C GLY A 101 53.69 -21.65 1.82
N GLU A 102 52.59 -22.29 1.44
CA GLU A 102 51.80 -21.92 0.26
C GLU A 102 50.64 -21.01 0.64
N VAL A 103 50.36 -20.00 -0.19
CA VAL A 103 49.28 -19.03 0.02
C VAL A 103 48.13 -19.27 -0.96
N GLN A 104 46.96 -19.59 -0.44
CA GLN A 104 45.71 -19.75 -1.18
C GLN A 104 44.85 -18.50 -0.98
N LYS A 105 44.24 -17.98 -2.04
CA LYS A 105 43.41 -16.77 -1.99
C LYS A 105 41.96 -17.11 -2.35
N HIS A 106 41.04 -16.62 -1.53
CA HIS A 106 39.60 -16.73 -1.75
C HIS A 106 39.00 -15.33 -1.78
N SER A 107 37.96 -15.16 -2.59
CA SER A 107 37.20 -13.92 -2.69
C SER A 107 35.72 -14.28 -2.66
N VAL A 108 35.01 -13.84 -1.64
CA VAL A 108 33.62 -14.23 -1.40
C VAL A 108 32.80 -12.99 -1.03
N ARG A 109 31.63 -12.85 -1.64
CA ARG A 109 30.68 -11.79 -1.29
C ARG A 109 29.70 -12.26 -0.22
N PHE A 110 29.40 -11.37 0.71
CA PHE A 110 28.31 -11.55 1.67
C PHE A 110 27.65 -10.21 1.97
N CYS A 111 26.45 -10.24 2.54
CA CYS A 111 25.78 -9.03 3.02
C CYS A 111 25.53 -9.13 4.52
N ARG A 112 25.74 -8.02 5.25
CA ARG A 112 25.19 -7.87 6.60
C ARG A 112 23.84 -7.20 6.55
N ILE A 113 22.85 -7.87 7.14
CA ILE A 113 21.44 -7.46 7.11
C ILE A 113 20.78 -7.64 8.48
N ASP A 114 19.63 -6.99 8.68
CA ASP A 114 18.77 -7.30 9.82
C ASP A 114 17.98 -8.59 9.62
N ARG A 115 17.60 -9.19 10.75
CA ARG A 115 16.69 -10.35 10.77
C ARG A 115 15.30 -9.97 10.24
N PRO A 116 14.56 -10.93 9.65
CA PRO A 116 13.19 -10.72 9.18
C PRO A 116 12.20 -10.15 10.20
N ALA A 117 12.47 -10.31 11.51
CA ALA A 117 11.62 -9.77 12.58
C ALA A 117 11.72 -8.25 12.76
N ALA A 118 12.82 -7.62 12.33
CA ALA A 118 13.02 -6.17 12.39
C ALA A 118 12.52 -5.46 11.11
N GLN A 119 12.08 -6.22 10.11
CA GLN A 119 11.72 -5.73 8.80
C GLN A 119 10.21 -5.52 8.67
N HIS A 120 9.86 -4.54 7.85
CA HIS A 120 8.49 -4.27 7.45
C HIS A 120 8.30 -4.56 5.96
N PRO A 121 7.13 -5.05 5.54
CA PRO A 121 6.85 -5.27 4.13
C PRO A 121 7.00 -3.96 3.34
N LEU A 122 7.80 -4.02 2.29
CA LEU A 122 7.88 -2.95 1.30
C LEU A 122 6.85 -3.22 0.19
N PRO A 123 6.27 -2.16 -0.42
CA PRO A 123 5.49 -2.29 -1.66
C PRO A 123 6.44 -2.54 -2.84
N LEU A 124 7.22 -3.61 -2.76
CA LEU A 124 8.26 -3.99 -3.71
C LEU A 124 8.21 -5.51 -3.90
N ALA A 125 8.02 -5.92 -5.15
CA ALA A 125 8.02 -7.32 -5.57
C ALA A 125 9.34 -7.69 -6.27
N ALA A 126 9.64 -8.98 -6.33
CA ALA A 126 10.75 -9.52 -7.11
C ALA A 126 10.25 -10.31 -8.32
N VAL A 127 10.70 -9.95 -9.52
CA VAL A 127 10.43 -10.68 -10.76
C VAL A 127 11.37 -11.87 -10.84
N LEU A 128 10.81 -13.09 -10.90
CA LEU A 128 11.59 -14.34 -10.93
C LEU A 128 11.95 -14.73 -12.36
N SER A 129 13.05 -14.20 -12.88
CA SER A 129 13.58 -14.46 -14.23
C SER A 129 14.62 -15.60 -14.29
N GLY A 130 15.24 -15.96 -13.16
CA GLY A 130 16.32 -16.94 -13.08
C GLY A 130 15.87 -18.41 -12.92
N LYS A 131 16.83 -19.34 -12.97
CA LYS A 131 16.62 -20.80 -12.80
C LYS A 131 16.72 -21.27 -11.33
N GLU A 132 17.48 -20.58 -10.50
CA GLU A 132 17.77 -20.98 -9.11
C GLU A 132 16.72 -20.43 -8.14
N THR A 133 15.48 -20.90 -8.30
CA THR A 133 14.31 -20.29 -7.65
C THR A 133 14.37 -20.34 -6.11
N ALA A 134 14.85 -21.43 -5.51
CA ALA A 134 14.84 -21.59 -4.05
C ALA A 134 15.74 -20.57 -3.34
N ASP A 135 16.97 -20.41 -3.82
CA ASP A 135 17.94 -19.46 -3.27
C ASP A 135 17.51 -18.02 -3.52
N GLN A 136 16.99 -17.73 -4.72
CA GLN A 136 16.38 -16.43 -5.01
C GLN A 136 15.26 -16.10 -4.02
N LEU A 137 14.30 -17.00 -3.82
CA LEU A 137 13.19 -16.79 -2.88
C LEU A 137 13.66 -16.61 -1.43
N MET A 138 14.67 -17.38 -1.00
CA MET A 138 15.28 -17.23 0.32
C MET A 138 15.94 -15.85 0.46
N ALA A 139 16.68 -15.40 -0.55
CA ALA A 139 17.30 -14.09 -0.58
C ALA A 139 16.27 -12.95 -0.55
N GLN A 140 15.23 -13.01 -1.38
CA GLN A 140 14.17 -12.00 -1.41
C GLN A 140 13.48 -11.87 -0.06
N ARG A 141 13.21 -13.01 0.58
CA ARG A 141 12.60 -13.06 1.91
C ARG A 141 13.53 -12.50 2.99
N ALA A 142 14.84 -12.73 2.87
CA ALA A 142 15.86 -12.26 3.81
C ALA A 142 15.95 -10.73 3.82
N VAL A 143 15.72 -10.07 2.68
CA VAL A 143 15.78 -8.59 2.58
C VAL A 143 14.43 -7.91 2.79
N GLY A 144 13.35 -8.67 3.04
CA GLY A 144 12.04 -8.13 3.42
C GLY A 144 10.98 -8.10 2.32
N LEU A 145 11.27 -8.66 1.13
CA LEU A 145 10.27 -8.79 0.07
C LEU A 145 9.30 -9.92 0.38
N ARG A 146 8.03 -9.70 0.04
CA ARG A 146 6.90 -10.61 0.35
C ARG A 146 6.04 -10.94 -0.85
N GLU A 147 6.30 -10.29 -1.99
CA GLU A 147 5.61 -10.52 -3.25
C GLU A 147 6.62 -10.88 -4.33
N VAL A 148 6.25 -11.82 -5.20
CA VAL A 148 7.01 -12.17 -6.39
C VAL A 148 6.15 -12.09 -7.63
N VAL A 149 6.78 -11.81 -8.77
CA VAL A 149 6.14 -11.83 -10.08
C VAL A 149 6.71 -13.02 -10.86
N VAL A 150 5.83 -13.88 -11.38
CA VAL A 150 6.22 -15.04 -12.21
C VAL A 150 5.52 -14.92 -13.56
N ALA A 151 6.26 -15.06 -14.65
CA ALA A 151 5.68 -15.05 -15.99
C ALA A 151 5.03 -16.40 -16.31
N VAL A 152 3.84 -16.37 -16.91
CA VAL A 152 3.08 -17.59 -17.22
C VAL A 152 3.74 -18.47 -18.29
N ASP A 153 4.58 -17.87 -19.13
CA ASP A 153 5.38 -18.54 -20.16
C ASP A 153 6.75 -19.01 -19.64
N ASP A 154 7.02 -18.85 -18.34
CA ASP A 154 8.21 -19.41 -17.72
C ASP A 154 8.15 -20.95 -17.74
N PRO A 155 9.16 -21.66 -18.27
CA PRO A 155 9.15 -23.13 -18.32
C PRO A 155 9.02 -23.81 -16.95
N GLU A 156 9.41 -23.12 -15.87
CA GLU A 156 9.35 -23.60 -14.49
C GLU A 156 8.19 -22.98 -13.70
N PHE A 157 7.21 -22.36 -14.38
CA PHE A 157 6.09 -21.63 -13.77
C PHE A 157 5.44 -22.35 -12.58
N ALA A 158 4.96 -23.58 -12.77
CA ALA A 158 4.28 -24.35 -11.72
C ALA A 158 5.21 -24.64 -10.53
N ALA A 159 6.48 -24.95 -10.79
CA ALA A 159 7.48 -25.20 -9.76
C ALA A 159 7.80 -23.91 -8.97
N LYS A 160 7.94 -22.77 -9.67
CA LYS A 160 8.17 -21.46 -9.06
C LYS A 160 7.01 -21.05 -8.15
N LEU A 161 5.77 -21.24 -8.61
CA LEU A 161 4.56 -21.01 -7.81
C LEU A 161 4.50 -21.88 -6.57
N ALA A 162 4.77 -23.17 -6.69
CA ALA A 162 4.77 -24.10 -5.57
C ALA A 162 5.81 -23.70 -4.51
N GLN A 163 7.03 -23.34 -4.93
CA GLN A 163 8.09 -22.89 -4.02
C GLN A 163 7.75 -21.54 -3.36
N ALA A 164 7.27 -20.57 -4.13
CA ALA A 164 6.84 -19.27 -3.62
C ALA A 164 5.71 -19.43 -2.58
N ALA A 165 4.73 -20.29 -2.87
CA ALA A 165 3.63 -20.60 -1.96
C ALA A 165 4.11 -21.29 -0.68
N ALA A 166 5.02 -22.26 -0.78
CA ALA A 166 5.63 -22.93 0.38
C ALA A 166 6.34 -21.93 1.31
N MET A 167 6.98 -20.92 0.71
CA MET A 167 7.67 -19.85 1.43
C MET A 167 6.75 -18.67 1.82
N ARG A 168 5.45 -18.79 1.56
CA ARG A 168 4.38 -17.83 1.88
C ARG A 168 4.52 -16.47 1.19
N PHE A 169 5.04 -16.44 -0.02
CA PHE A 169 4.96 -15.25 -0.87
C PHE A 169 3.54 -15.04 -1.40
N SER A 170 3.16 -13.78 -1.56
CA SER A 170 2.11 -13.38 -2.50
C SER A 170 2.67 -13.46 -3.92
N VAL A 171 1.84 -13.84 -4.89
CA VAL A 171 2.27 -14.04 -6.27
C VAL A 171 1.46 -13.15 -7.20
N ALA A 172 2.14 -12.32 -7.97
CA ALA A 172 1.58 -11.73 -9.19
C ALA A 172 2.00 -12.60 -10.38
N VAL A 173 1.10 -12.78 -11.35
CA VAL A 173 1.38 -13.57 -12.55
C VAL A 173 1.41 -12.66 -13.77
N ALA A 174 2.56 -12.56 -14.42
CA ALA A 174 2.70 -11.81 -15.65
C ALA A 174 2.23 -12.64 -16.85
N VAL A 175 1.39 -12.05 -17.70
CA VAL A 175 0.86 -12.66 -18.93
C VAL A 175 1.33 -11.83 -20.12
N PRO A 176 2.41 -12.26 -20.79
CA PRO A 176 2.97 -11.54 -21.93
C PRO A 176 1.99 -11.40 -23.09
N ALA A 177 2.14 -10.36 -23.91
CA ALA A 177 1.22 -10.10 -25.01
C ALA A 177 1.27 -11.18 -26.10
N ALA A 178 2.43 -11.85 -26.23
CA ALA A 178 2.67 -12.95 -27.16
C ALA A 178 2.14 -14.30 -26.67
N ALA A 179 1.76 -14.41 -25.38
CA ALA A 179 1.26 -15.65 -24.81
C ALA A 179 -0.12 -16.02 -25.42
N PRO A 180 -0.29 -17.25 -25.94
CA PRO A 180 -1.60 -17.74 -26.37
C PRO A 180 -2.61 -17.74 -25.21
N ALA A 181 -3.89 -17.50 -25.48
CA ALA A 181 -4.92 -17.47 -24.43
C ALA A 181 -5.03 -18.81 -23.66
N ALA A 182 -4.83 -19.94 -24.35
CA ALA A 182 -4.85 -21.28 -23.76
C ALA A 182 -3.67 -21.53 -22.79
N LEU A 183 -2.54 -20.83 -22.96
CA LEU A 183 -1.33 -21.05 -22.17
C LEU A 183 -1.59 -20.91 -20.67
N VAL A 184 -2.47 -19.99 -20.26
CA VAL A 184 -2.77 -19.81 -18.84
C VAL A 184 -3.50 -21.02 -18.25
N GLN A 185 -4.44 -21.61 -18.98
CA GLN A 185 -5.15 -22.81 -18.53
C GLN A 185 -4.22 -24.02 -18.47
N GLU A 186 -3.35 -24.15 -19.48
CA GLU A 186 -2.33 -25.20 -19.53
C GLU A 186 -1.33 -25.06 -18.37
N ALA A 187 -0.80 -23.86 -18.14
CA ALA A 187 0.16 -23.59 -17.08
C ALA A 187 -0.41 -23.78 -15.67
N LEU A 188 -1.72 -23.54 -15.48
CA LEU A 188 -2.40 -23.79 -14.21
C LEU A 188 -2.83 -25.25 -14.01
N ALA A 189 -2.82 -26.10 -15.05
CA ALA A 189 -3.26 -27.49 -14.93
C ALA A 189 -2.41 -28.30 -13.94
N ASP A 190 -1.12 -27.96 -13.85
CA ASP A 190 -0.14 -28.58 -12.94
C ASP A 190 0.00 -27.83 -11.61
N VAL A 191 -0.79 -26.77 -11.38
CA VAL A 191 -0.75 -25.95 -10.15
C VAL A 191 -1.78 -26.46 -9.16
N ASP A 192 -1.36 -26.70 -7.91
CA ASP A 192 -2.29 -27.02 -6.82
C ASP A 192 -3.35 -25.90 -6.68
N PRO A 193 -4.65 -26.21 -6.74
CA PRO A 193 -5.72 -25.23 -6.56
C PRO A 193 -5.60 -24.40 -5.27
N GLY A 194 -4.98 -24.92 -4.22
CA GLY A 194 -4.70 -24.19 -2.99
C GLY A 194 -3.75 -23.00 -3.17
N ILE A 195 -2.93 -23.00 -4.22
CA ILE A 195 -2.02 -21.90 -4.57
C ILE A 195 -2.78 -20.71 -5.15
N CYS A 196 -3.97 -20.92 -5.75
CA CYS A 196 -4.78 -19.82 -6.30
C CYS A 196 -5.02 -18.70 -5.27
N ALA A 197 -5.20 -19.04 -3.98
CA ALA A 197 -5.40 -18.06 -2.91
C ALA A 197 -4.16 -17.18 -2.62
N ARG A 198 -3.00 -17.54 -3.17
CA ARG A 198 -1.75 -16.75 -3.11
C ARG A 198 -1.55 -15.87 -4.33
N ILE A 199 -2.27 -16.14 -5.43
CA ILE A 199 -2.23 -15.27 -6.60
C ILE A 199 -3.03 -14.01 -6.25
N VAL A 200 -2.33 -12.88 -6.14
CA VAL A 200 -2.91 -11.59 -5.71
C VAL A 200 -3.19 -10.67 -6.89
N ARG A 201 -2.61 -10.92 -8.07
CA ARG A 201 -2.74 -10.07 -9.26
C ARG A 201 -2.36 -10.80 -10.54
N TRP A 202 -3.10 -10.56 -11.62
CA TRP A 202 -2.74 -10.93 -12.99
C TRP A 202 -2.25 -9.68 -13.75
N GLU A 203 -1.02 -9.69 -14.24
CA GLU A 203 -0.43 -8.57 -14.99
C GLU A 203 -0.49 -8.87 -16.49
N VAL A 204 -1.57 -8.44 -17.14
CA VAL A 204 -1.84 -8.77 -18.55
C VAL A 204 -1.26 -7.69 -19.45
N ALA A 205 -0.32 -8.04 -20.31
CA ALA A 205 0.29 -7.09 -21.23
C ALA A 205 -0.70 -6.64 -22.32
N PHE A 206 -0.72 -5.33 -22.57
CA PHE A 206 -1.50 -4.71 -23.65
C PHE A 206 -0.58 -4.17 -24.74
N ALA A 207 -0.62 -4.80 -25.92
CA ALA A 207 0.19 -4.44 -27.08
C ALA A 207 -0.60 -3.71 -28.20
N GLY A 208 -1.75 -3.09 -27.87
CA GLY A 208 -2.58 -2.34 -28.83
C GLY A 208 -3.79 -3.11 -29.38
N ASP A 209 -3.95 -4.40 -29.05
CA ASP A 209 -5.10 -5.21 -29.45
C ASP A 209 -6.08 -5.37 -28.28
N ALA A 210 -7.19 -4.62 -28.33
CA ALA A 210 -8.23 -4.64 -27.31
C ALA A 210 -9.07 -5.93 -27.30
N ALA A 211 -9.24 -6.57 -28.47
CA ALA A 211 -9.99 -7.81 -28.58
C ALA A 211 -9.21 -8.95 -27.91
N ALA A 212 -7.93 -9.08 -28.25
CA ALA A 212 -7.04 -10.07 -27.64
C ALA A 212 -6.87 -9.86 -26.13
N PHE A 213 -6.77 -8.60 -25.68
CA PHE A 213 -6.72 -8.29 -24.25
C PHE A 213 -8.01 -8.71 -23.54
N SER A 214 -9.18 -8.35 -24.08
CA SER A 214 -10.48 -8.67 -23.49
C SER A 214 -10.74 -10.18 -23.44
N GLU A 215 -10.32 -10.89 -24.48
CA GLU A 215 -10.38 -12.35 -24.54
C GLU A 215 -9.53 -12.97 -23.42
N ARG A 216 -8.27 -12.55 -23.26
CA ARG A 216 -7.40 -13.02 -22.17
C ARG A 216 -8.02 -12.76 -20.79
N VAL A 217 -8.55 -11.56 -20.56
CA VAL A 217 -9.21 -11.22 -19.30
C VAL A 217 -10.44 -12.10 -19.04
N LYS A 218 -11.20 -12.45 -20.09
CA LYS A 218 -12.32 -13.38 -19.98
C LYS A 218 -11.83 -14.78 -19.60
N THR A 219 -10.81 -15.32 -20.29
CA THR A 219 -10.22 -16.61 -19.98
C THR A 219 -9.71 -16.68 -18.54
N LEU A 220 -9.08 -15.60 -18.05
CA LEU A 220 -8.61 -15.49 -16.68
C LEU A 220 -9.74 -15.59 -15.65
N LYS A 221 -10.91 -14.99 -15.93
CA LYS A 221 -12.10 -15.10 -15.07
C LYS A 221 -12.69 -16.51 -15.04
N GLU A 222 -12.45 -17.30 -16.08
CA GLU A 222 -12.86 -18.70 -16.15
C GLU A 222 -11.88 -19.62 -15.42
N THR A 223 -10.71 -19.12 -15.01
CA THR A 223 -9.78 -19.89 -14.15
C THR A 223 -10.32 -20.01 -12.73
N GLY A 224 -9.94 -21.09 -12.04
CA GLY A 224 -10.25 -21.28 -10.61
C GLY A 224 -9.49 -20.34 -9.65
N CYS A 225 -8.73 -19.36 -10.17
CA CYS A 225 -7.90 -18.45 -9.39
C CYS A 225 -8.44 -17.00 -9.44
N PRO A 226 -9.34 -16.60 -8.52
CA PRO A 226 -9.93 -15.28 -8.51
C PRO A 226 -8.94 -14.23 -8.00
N ALA A 227 -8.26 -13.54 -8.91
CA ALA A 227 -7.39 -12.40 -8.61
C ALA A 227 -7.69 -11.22 -9.55
N PRO A 228 -7.50 -9.96 -9.09
CA PRO A 228 -7.69 -8.79 -9.94
C PRO A 228 -6.72 -8.79 -11.12
N VAL A 229 -7.16 -8.18 -12.22
CA VAL A 229 -6.34 -7.94 -13.40
C VAL A 229 -5.76 -6.54 -13.35
N ALA A 230 -4.47 -6.44 -13.58
CA ALA A 230 -3.77 -5.21 -13.92
C ALA A 230 -3.37 -5.22 -15.40
N VAL A 231 -3.49 -4.07 -16.05
CA VAL A 231 -2.97 -3.87 -17.40
C VAL A 231 -1.48 -3.54 -17.31
N ALA A 232 -0.64 -4.33 -17.98
CA ALA A 232 0.80 -4.08 -18.08
C ALA A 232 1.13 -3.38 -19.41
N VAL A 233 1.84 -2.25 -19.34
CA VAL A 233 2.17 -1.39 -20.50
C VAL A 233 3.56 -0.77 -20.37
N GLU A 234 4.24 -0.61 -21.49
CA GLU A 234 5.62 -0.12 -21.55
C GLU A 234 5.78 1.41 -21.48
N SER A 235 4.66 2.15 -21.48
CA SER A 235 4.67 3.61 -21.43
C SER A 235 3.31 4.22 -21.04
N ALA A 236 3.34 5.49 -20.64
CA ALA A 236 2.11 6.28 -20.42
C ALA A 236 1.27 6.45 -21.71
N ASP A 237 1.92 6.54 -22.88
CA ASP A 237 1.22 6.68 -24.16
C ASP A 237 0.49 5.38 -24.52
N ARG A 238 1.11 4.22 -24.26
CA ARG A 238 0.45 2.92 -24.40
C ARG A 238 -0.72 2.77 -23.43
N PHE A 239 -0.57 3.28 -22.20
CA PHE A 239 -1.68 3.32 -21.23
C PHE A 239 -2.83 4.19 -21.74
N ALA A 240 -2.57 5.38 -22.28
CA ALA A 240 -3.60 6.22 -22.88
C ALA A 240 -4.32 5.49 -24.02
N ALA A 241 -3.57 4.83 -24.91
CA ALA A 241 -4.13 4.03 -26.00
C ALA A 241 -5.02 2.87 -25.50
N PHE A 242 -4.63 2.22 -24.38
CA PHE A 242 -5.46 1.21 -23.73
C PHE A 242 -6.81 1.79 -23.26
N LEU A 243 -6.79 2.95 -22.60
CA LEU A 243 -8.00 3.60 -22.12
C LEU A 243 -8.93 4.03 -23.27
N ASP A 244 -8.35 4.48 -24.39
CA ASP A 244 -9.11 4.85 -25.59
C ASP A 244 -9.75 3.63 -26.26
N ALA A 245 -9.03 2.50 -26.30
CA ALA A 245 -9.54 1.28 -26.89
C ALA A 245 -10.57 0.56 -26.00
N LEU A 246 -10.49 0.72 -24.68
CA LEU A 246 -11.37 0.08 -23.69
C LEU A 246 -11.94 1.10 -22.67
N PRO A 247 -12.80 2.04 -23.10
CA PRO A 247 -13.30 3.12 -22.24
C PRO A 247 -14.22 2.65 -21.11
N ALA A 248 -14.82 1.46 -21.24
CA ALA A 248 -15.68 0.85 -20.23
C ALA A 248 -14.97 -0.26 -19.43
N THR A 249 -13.63 -0.27 -19.42
CA THR A 249 -12.87 -1.31 -18.74
C THR A 249 -13.13 -1.31 -17.22
N PRO A 250 -13.39 -2.48 -16.61
CA PRO A 250 -13.46 -2.62 -15.16
C PRO A 250 -12.07 -2.69 -14.51
N VAL A 251 -10.99 -2.74 -15.30
CA VAL A 251 -9.60 -2.76 -14.80
C VAL A 251 -9.28 -1.42 -14.12
N ARG A 252 -8.63 -1.50 -12.95
CA ARG A 252 -8.23 -0.33 -12.13
C ARG A 252 -6.79 -0.42 -11.62
N GLN A 253 -6.01 -1.36 -12.15
CA GLN A 253 -4.61 -1.51 -11.81
C GLN A 253 -3.78 -1.40 -13.09
N CYS A 254 -2.70 -0.63 -13.05
CA CYS A 254 -1.77 -0.47 -14.16
C CYS A 254 -0.35 -0.77 -13.68
N VAL A 255 0.34 -1.64 -14.41
CA VAL A 255 1.77 -1.91 -14.23
C VAL A 255 2.51 -1.23 -15.38
N LEU A 256 3.35 -0.27 -15.04
CA LEU A 256 4.17 0.48 -15.99
C LEU A 256 5.61 -0.04 -15.97
N SER A 257 6.27 0.01 -17.11
CA SER A 257 7.71 -0.18 -17.21
C SER A 257 8.36 0.97 -18.02
N GLY A 258 9.68 0.96 -18.14
CA GLY A 258 10.43 1.98 -18.88
C GLY A 258 10.98 3.08 -17.97
N GLU A 259 10.54 4.32 -18.16
CA GLU A 259 11.04 5.49 -17.42
C GLU A 259 10.23 5.76 -16.14
N PRO A 260 10.87 6.02 -14.98
CA PRO A 260 10.18 6.26 -13.70
C PRO A 260 9.13 7.39 -13.73
N GLY A 261 9.28 8.38 -14.61
CA GLY A 261 8.31 9.48 -14.79
C GLY A 261 7.04 9.10 -15.56
N ALA A 262 6.79 7.80 -15.82
CA ALA A 262 5.63 7.35 -16.57
C ALA A 262 4.29 7.60 -15.84
N VAL A 263 4.19 7.43 -14.52
CA VAL A 263 2.91 7.66 -13.81
C VAL A 263 2.50 9.11 -13.76
N ASP A 264 3.46 10.03 -13.59
CA ASP A 264 3.17 11.46 -13.59
C ASP A 264 2.46 11.88 -14.89
N ARG A 265 2.65 11.11 -15.97
CA ARG A 265 1.93 11.23 -17.23
C ARG A 265 0.68 10.35 -17.31
N ALA A 266 0.73 9.10 -16.82
CA ALA A 266 -0.38 8.15 -16.93
C ALA A 266 -1.61 8.50 -16.07
N ARG A 267 -1.42 9.02 -14.85
CA ARG A 267 -2.53 9.37 -13.95
C ARG A 267 -3.43 10.47 -14.55
N PRO A 268 -2.91 11.60 -15.07
CA PRO A 268 -3.72 12.57 -15.78
C PRO A 268 -4.52 12.00 -16.95
N GLU A 269 -4.00 11.01 -17.69
CA GLU A 269 -4.72 10.37 -18.80
C GLU A 269 -5.99 9.65 -18.36
N ALA A 270 -5.94 8.93 -17.24
CA ALA A 270 -7.10 8.26 -16.65
C ALA A 270 -8.13 9.28 -16.14
N LEU A 271 -7.67 10.29 -15.40
CA LEU A 271 -8.55 11.30 -14.81
C LEU A 271 -9.29 12.12 -15.86
N ARG A 272 -8.63 12.50 -16.96
CA ARG A 272 -9.28 13.23 -18.08
C ARG A 272 -10.36 12.43 -18.77
N ARG A 273 -10.27 11.10 -18.75
CA ARG A 273 -11.27 10.16 -19.27
C ARG A 273 -12.35 9.80 -18.23
N GLY A 274 -12.36 10.48 -17.08
CA GLY A 274 -13.31 10.26 -16.00
C GLY A 274 -13.08 8.97 -15.22
N MET A 275 -11.91 8.34 -15.36
CA MET A 275 -11.57 7.12 -14.65
C MET A 275 -10.80 7.44 -13.36
N VAL A 276 -11.28 6.91 -12.25
CA VAL A 276 -10.75 7.12 -10.90
C VAL A 276 -10.33 5.82 -10.25
N GLY A 277 -9.59 5.92 -9.15
CA GLY A 277 -9.23 4.76 -8.33
C GLY A 277 -8.20 3.85 -8.97
N TRP A 278 -7.38 4.39 -9.86
CA TRP A 278 -6.30 3.64 -10.47
C TRP A 278 -5.14 3.47 -9.48
N GLU A 279 -4.73 2.21 -9.32
CA GLU A 279 -3.47 1.84 -8.68
C GLU A 279 -2.38 1.71 -9.74
N TYR A 280 -1.19 2.20 -9.43
CA TYR A 280 -0.07 2.21 -10.34
C TYR A 280 1.14 1.53 -9.71
N SER A 281 1.63 0.50 -10.38
CA SER A 281 2.88 -0.17 -10.02
C SER A 281 3.94 0.06 -11.10
N PHE A 282 5.22 -0.04 -10.74
CA PHE A 282 6.33 0.14 -11.68
C PHE A 282 7.31 -1.03 -11.68
N VAL A 283 7.68 -1.54 -12.85
CA VAL A 283 8.80 -2.48 -12.98
C VAL A 283 10.09 -1.68 -13.22
N LEU A 284 10.99 -1.70 -12.23
CA LEU A 284 12.30 -1.07 -12.27
C LEU A 284 13.23 -1.84 -13.22
N GLY A 285 13.80 -1.14 -14.19
CA GLY A 285 14.83 -1.70 -15.06
C GLY A 285 16.19 -1.88 -14.35
N PRO A 286 17.10 -2.71 -14.90
CA PRO A 286 18.41 -3.00 -14.28
C PRO A 286 19.22 -1.74 -13.96
N ALA A 287 19.27 -0.79 -14.90
CA ALA A 287 20.02 0.46 -14.73
C ALA A 287 19.53 1.32 -13.55
N ALA A 288 18.24 1.28 -13.23
CA ALA A 288 17.67 1.99 -12.09
C ALA A 288 17.99 1.32 -10.74
N ALA A 289 18.40 0.05 -10.78
CA ALA A 289 18.67 -0.79 -9.62
C ALA A 289 20.16 -1.07 -9.38
N GLU A 290 21.01 -0.97 -10.42
CA GLU A 290 22.44 -1.30 -10.37
C GLU A 290 23.28 -0.31 -9.55
N LYS A 291 22.87 0.96 -9.44
CA LYS A 291 23.49 1.92 -8.52
C LYS A 291 22.68 1.89 -7.22
N GLY A 292 23.16 1.18 -6.20
CA GLY A 292 22.41 0.92 -4.96
C GLY A 292 21.84 2.17 -4.27
N ASP A 293 22.52 3.32 -4.41
CA ASP A 293 22.04 4.64 -3.97
C ASP A 293 20.95 5.24 -4.87
N GLY A 294 21.09 5.05 -6.19
CA GLY A 294 20.10 5.43 -7.20
C GLY A 294 18.76 4.70 -7.03
N PHE A 295 18.79 3.43 -6.60
CA PHE A 295 17.59 2.65 -6.31
C PHE A 295 16.72 3.33 -5.23
N GLN A 296 17.30 3.73 -4.09
CA GLN A 296 16.53 4.29 -2.98
C GLN A 296 15.83 5.59 -3.39
N LYS A 297 16.53 6.47 -4.10
CA LYS A 297 15.94 7.72 -4.62
C LYS A 297 14.82 7.44 -5.61
N THR A 298 15.03 6.50 -6.53
CA THR A 298 14.02 6.11 -7.52
C THR A 298 12.79 5.56 -6.83
N PHE A 299 12.96 4.61 -5.90
CA PHE A 299 11.87 3.99 -5.16
C PHE A 299 11.09 4.99 -4.29
N LEU A 300 11.78 5.86 -3.55
CA LEU A 300 11.14 6.95 -2.80
C LEU A 300 10.42 7.94 -3.72
N GLY A 301 10.95 8.18 -4.93
CA GLY A 301 10.32 8.99 -5.96
C GLY A 301 9.01 8.38 -6.46
N LEU A 302 8.98 7.07 -6.68
CA LEU A 302 7.76 6.34 -7.01
C LEU A 302 6.70 6.50 -5.91
N LEU A 303 7.08 6.33 -4.64
CA LEU A 303 6.15 6.52 -3.52
C LEU A 303 5.61 7.96 -3.44
N ARG A 304 6.46 8.95 -3.74
CA ARG A 304 6.05 10.36 -3.84
C ARG A 304 5.05 10.61 -4.97
N SER A 305 5.23 9.98 -6.13
CA SER A 305 4.29 10.07 -7.27
C SER A 305 2.98 9.28 -7.06
N GLY A 306 2.82 8.64 -5.89
CA GLY A 306 1.61 7.90 -5.55
C GLY A 306 1.53 6.52 -6.20
N TYR A 307 2.67 5.91 -6.52
CA TYR A 307 2.72 4.49 -6.86
C TYR A 307 2.36 3.65 -5.65
N THR A 308 1.63 2.57 -5.89
CA THR A 308 1.19 1.60 -4.88
C THR A 308 2.11 0.40 -4.78
N GLY A 309 2.99 0.21 -5.77
CA GLY A 309 3.95 -0.89 -5.82
C GLY A 309 5.11 -0.64 -6.78
N ALA A 310 6.18 -1.38 -6.59
CA ALA A 310 7.25 -1.53 -7.56
C ALA A 310 7.64 -3.00 -7.70
N ALA A 311 8.37 -3.35 -8.74
CA ALA A 311 9.01 -4.65 -8.92
C ALA A 311 10.42 -4.46 -9.45
N LEU A 312 11.32 -5.39 -9.13
CA LEU A 312 12.68 -5.45 -9.69
C LEU A 312 13.05 -6.89 -10.00
N ASP A 313 14.04 -7.10 -10.87
CA ASP A 313 14.56 -8.44 -11.15
C ASP A 313 15.21 -9.05 -9.90
N ALA A 314 14.82 -10.29 -9.55
CA ALA A 314 15.34 -11.01 -8.39
C ALA A 314 16.87 -11.19 -8.41
N ASP A 315 17.48 -11.30 -9.60
CA ASP A 315 18.94 -11.43 -9.77
C ASP A 315 19.70 -10.19 -9.30
N LEU A 316 19.03 -9.04 -9.26
CA LEU A 316 19.62 -7.82 -8.72
C LEU A 316 19.89 -7.95 -7.23
N VAL A 317 19.13 -8.77 -6.49
CA VAL A 317 19.31 -9.02 -5.05
C VAL A 317 20.28 -10.19 -4.82
N PHE A 318 20.09 -11.27 -5.56
CA PHE A 318 20.90 -12.48 -5.46
C PHE A 318 20.97 -13.17 -6.81
N GLY A 319 22.16 -13.24 -7.40
CA GLY A 319 22.33 -13.76 -8.74
C GLY A 319 23.74 -14.31 -8.96
N GLY A 320 23.85 -15.46 -9.62
CA GLY A 320 25.11 -16.18 -9.81
C GLY A 320 25.66 -16.78 -8.51
N GLY A 321 24.78 -17.23 -7.60
CA GLY A 321 25.14 -17.81 -6.30
C GLY A 321 25.63 -16.80 -5.25
N GLU A 322 25.59 -15.49 -5.54
CA GLU A 322 26.09 -14.45 -4.65
C GLU A 322 25.07 -13.33 -4.38
N PRO A 323 25.07 -12.75 -3.18
CA PRO A 323 24.28 -11.58 -2.86
C PRO A 323 24.89 -10.34 -3.53
N ARG A 324 24.02 -9.43 -3.93
CA ARG A 324 24.38 -8.17 -4.58
C ARG A 324 24.20 -6.99 -3.63
N GLU A 325 24.82 -5.87 -3.98
CA GLU A 325 24.82 -4.68 -3.13
C GLU A 325 23.40 -4.18 -2.79
N ILE A 326 22.47 -4.22 -3.76
CA ILE A 326 21.08 -3.77 -3.56
C ILE A 326 20.37 -4.51 -2.41
N ALA A 327 20.78 -5.74 -2.08
CA ALA A 327 20.17 -6.55 -1.02
C ALA A 327 20.24 -5.82 0.33
N ALA A 328 21.39 -5.21 0.63
CA ALA A 328 21.57 -4.45 1.86
C ALA A 328 20.78 -3.13 1.85
N TRP A 329 20.68 -2.46 0.70
CA TRP A 329 19.88 -1.24 0.55
C TRP A 329 18.37 -1.49 0.73
N ILE A 330 17.86 -2.59 0.16
CA ILE A 330 16.47 -3.02 0.32
C ILE A 330 16.20 -3.38 1.79
N ASN A 331 17.08 -4.18 2.41
CA ASN A 331 16.94 -4.54 3.82
C ASN A 331 16.94 -3.30 4.74
N GLY A 332 17.84 -2.34 4.49
CA GLY A 332 17.88 -1.08 5.20
C GLY A 332 16.59 -0.26 5.04
N LEU A 333 15.99 -0.23 3.85
CA LEU A 333 14.67 0.40 3.65
C LEU A 333 13.56 -0.37 4.36
N ALA A 334 13.55 -1.71 4.28
CA ALA A 334 12.54 -2.56 4.91
C ALA A 334 12.48 -2.34 6.43
N CYS A 335 13.60 -2.06 7.09
CA CYS A 335 13.64 -1.77 8.52
C CYS A 335 13.10 -0.37 8.88
N ARG A 336 12.90 0.53 7.91
CA ARG A 336 12.59 1.95 8.16
C ARG A 336 11.37 2.50 7.44
N LEU A 337 10.92 1.92 6.34
CA LEU A 337 9.87 2.49 5.48
C LEU A 337 8.50 1.78 5.64
N SER A 338 8.20 1.28 6.84
CA SER A 338 6.94 0.59 7.15
C SER A 338 5.71 1.46 6.87
N GLY A 339 4.98 1.20 5.77
CA GLY A 339 3.68 1.84 5.50
C GLY A 339 3.69 3.37 5.50
N ARG A 340 4.87 4.01 5.39
CA ARG A 340 5.00 5.45 5.53
C ARG A 340 4.51 6.13 4.25
N ARG A 341 3.60 7.09 4.41
CA ARG A 341 3.04 7.87 3.30
C ARG A 341 3.80 9.16 3.12
N TYR A 342 3.99 9.57 1.88
CA TYR A 342 4.58 10.86 1.56
C TYR A 342 3.70 12.00 2.11
N VAL A 343 4.33 12.96 2.80
CA VAL A 343 3.67 14.14 3.38
C VAL A 343 3.99 15.39 2.57
N GLY A 344 5.24 15.53 2.16
CA GLY A 344 5.73 16.72 1.46
C GLY A 344 7.24 16.83 1.50
N GLU A 345 7.76 17.88 0.90
CA GLU A 345 9.16 18.25 0.96
C GLU A 345 9.35 19.33 2.02
N CYS A 346 10.34 19.18 2.90
CA CYS A 346 10.65 20.20 3.90
C CYS A 346 11.16 21.47 3.20
N ALA A 347 10.42 22.58 3.30
CA ALA A 347 10.72 23.84 2.59
C ALA A 347 11.98 24.55 3.08
N GLU A 348 12.31 24.33 4.35
CA GLU A 348 13.32 25.07 5.11
C GLU A 348 14.72 24.46 4.95
N VAL A 349 14.84 23.41 4.13
CA VAL A 349 16.11 22.74 3.85
C VAL A 349 16.94 23.55 2.86
N THR A 350 18.09 24.04 3.33
CA THR A 350 19.10 24.71 2.49
C THR A 350 20.15 23.71 2.01
N GLY A 351 20.61 23.84 0.76
CA GLY A 351 21.71 23.04 0.22
C GLY A 351 21.35 21.62 -0.27
N GLY A 352 20.12 21.16 -0.05
CA GLY A 352 19.69 19.81 -0.43
C GLY A 352 18.18 19.67 -0.60
N ALA A 353 17.70 18.43 -0.52
CA ALA A 353 16.28 18.10 -0.50
C ALA A 353 15.99 17.16 0.67
N ALA A 354 14.82 17.30 1.30
CA ALA A 354 14.32 16.37 2.30
C ALA A 354 12.86 16.00 2.01
N TRP A 355 12.62 14.74 1.66
CA TRP A 355 11.27 14.19 1.49
C TRP A 355 10.81 13.53 2.77
N LEU A 356 9.65 13.94 3.26
CA LEU A 356 9.11 13.50 4.52
C LEU A 356 8.02 12.46 4.30
N PHE A 357 8.17 11.33 4.98
CA PHE A 357 7.21 10.23 4.99
C PHE A 357 6.74 10.00 6.43
N ARG A 358 5.48 9.63 6.61
CA ARG A 358 4.86 9.47 7.94
C ARG A 358 4.12 8.16 8.08
N ASP A 359 4.30 7.54 9.23
CA ASP A 359 3.48 6.44 9.74
C ASP A 359 2.94 6.86 11.11
N SER A 360 1.65 7.21 11.14
CA SER A 360 0.99 7.72 12.33
C SER A 360 1.73 8.94 12.93
N ALA A 361 2.15 8.90 14.20
CA ALA A 361 2.91 9.97 14.85
C ALA A 361 4.42 9.98 14.51
N LYS A 362 4.93 8.90 13.91
CA LYS A 362 6.35 8.77 13.54
C LYS A 362 6.56 9.22 12.10
N TRP A 363 7.73 9.80 11.84
CA TRP A 363 8.12 10.22 10.52
C TRP A 363 9.55 9.81 10.18
N LEU A 364 9.84 9.81 8.89
CA LEU A 364 11.12 9.52 8.28
C LEU A 364 11.36 10.57 7.18
N ALA A 365 12.42 11.36 7.32
CA ALA A 365 12.91 12.25 6.29
C ALA A 365 14.04 11.55 5.52
N ALA A 366 13.90 11.44 4.21
CA ALA A 366 14.99 11.06 3.31
C ALA A 366 15.66 12.33 2.79
N VAL A 367 16.96 12.48 3.06
CA VAL A 367 17.70 13.73 2.91
C VAL A 367 18.90 13.52 2.02
N TRP A 368 19.13 14.39 1.04
CA TRP A 368 20.30 14.32 0.18
C TRP A 368 20.67 15.69 -0.38
N ALA A 369 21.85 15.76 -0.98
CA ALA A 369 22.32 16.89 -1.77
C ALA A 369 22.79 16.41 -3.16
N ALA A 370 23.05 17.37 -4.06
CA ALA A 370 23.61 17.05 -5.37
C ALA A 370 25.09 16.62 -5.28
N GLU A 371 25.84 17.28 -4.40
CA GLU A 371 27.27 17.06 -4.18
C GLU A 371 27.53 16.46 -2.79
N LYS A 372 28.69 15.83 -2.61
CA LYS A 372 29.09 15.20 -1.34
C LYS A 372 29.57 16.26 -0.35
N GLY A 373 29.18 16.12 0.92
CA GLY A 373 29.65 16.98 2.02
C GLY A 373 28.91 18.31 2.10
N VAL A 374 27.74 18.43 1.46
CA VAL A 374 26.96 19.66 1.52
C VAL A 374 26.24 19.72 2.87
N PRO A 375 26.43 20.79 3.67
CA PRO A 375 25.72 20.94 4.93
C PRO A 375 24.23 21.21 4.65
N VAL A 376 23.38 20.36 5.20
CA VAL A 376 21.92 20.44 5.12
C VAL A 376 21.38 20.66 6.53
N GLU A 377 20.57 21.70 6.70
CA GLU A 377 19.90 22.01 7.95
C GLU A 377 18.43 21.56 7.89
N ILE A 378 17.97 20.83 8.90
CA ILE A 378 16.60 20.34 9.03
C ILE A 378 16.00 20.86 10.32
N PRO A 379 14.92 21.65 10.27
CA PRO A 379 14.23 22.11 11.46
C PRO A 379 13.43 20.96 12.08
N LEU A 380 13.80 20.58 13.30
CA LEU A 380 13.15 19.51 14.06
C LEU A 380 11.94 20.02 14.84
N GLN A 381 11.96 21.30 15.25
CA GLN A 381 10.85 22.01 15.89
C GLN A 381 10.16 21.20 17.00
N GLY A 382 10.96 20.65 17.93
CA GLY A 382 10.46 19.88 19.08
C GLY A 382 10.16 18.40 18.81
N ALA A 383 10.60 17.85 17.68
CA ALA A 383 10.52 16.42 17.45
C ALA A 383 11.26 15.60 18.51
N ALA A 384 10.67 14.47 18.90
CA ALA A 384 11.21 13.57 19.91
C ALA A 384 11.80 12.30 19.28
N GLY A 385 12.76 11.68 19.98
CA GLY A 385 13.35 10.41 19.59
C GLY A 385 14.10 10.48 18.25
N VAL A 386 14.71 11.62 17.96
CA VAL A 386 15.37 11.86 16.67
C VAL A 386 16.61 10.98 16.53
N SER A 387 16.69 10.27 15.41
CA SER A 387 17.85 9.42 15.06
C SER A 387 18.23 9.60 13.59
N VAL A 388 19.52 9.44 13.31
CA VAL A 388 20.10 9.65 11.98
C VAL A 388 20.86 8.41 11.55
N THR A 389 20.59 7.95 10.33
CA THR A 389 21.20 6.75 9.75
C THR A 389 21.60 7.00 8.30
N ASP A 390 22.65 6.34 7.82
CA ASP A 390 22.99 6.30 6.39
C ASP A 390 21.90 5.56 5.58
N GLY A 391 22.05 5.46 4.25
CA GLY A 391 21.07 4.75 3.45
C GLY A 391 21.00 3.24 3.69
N LEU A 392 22.01 2.61 4.32
CA LEU A 392 21.99 1.20 4.70
C LEU A 392 21.32 0.93 6.06
N GLY A 393 21.16 1.96 6.90
CA GLY A 393 20.63 1.82 8.25
C GLY A 393 21.68 1.85 9.34
N ASN A 394 22.93 2.19 9.03
CA ASN A 394 23.96 2.37 10.04
C ASN A 394 23.78 3.73 10.73
N PRO A 395 23.81 3.79 12.07
CA PRO A 395 23.79 5.07 12.79
C PRO A 395 24.96 5.96 12.38
N ILE A 396 24.70 7.25 12.14
CA ILE A 396 25.75 8.24 11.89
C ILE A 396 26.15 8.86 13.24
N PRO A 397 27.37 8.58 13.76
CA PRO A 397 27.79 9.09 15.05
C PRO A 397 28.10 10.58 14.99
N GLY A 398 28.03 11.26 16.15
CA GLY A 398 28.46 12.65 16.29
C GLY A 398 27.46 13.70 15.76
N VAL A 399 26.26 13.29 15.38
CA VAL A 399 25.20 14.22 14.97
C VAL A 399 24.42 14.69 16.20
N ASP A 400 24.34 16.00 16.43
CA ASP A 400 23.53 16.57 17.52
C ASP A 400 22.03 16.56 17.15
N THR A 401 21.26 15.77 17.88
CA THR A 401 19.82 15.60 17.68
C THR A 401 18.97 16.32 18.75
N THR A 402 19.59 17.10 19.63
CA THR A 402 18.91 17.75 20.77
C THR A 402 18.45 19.19 20.49
N GLY A 403 18.98 19.80 19.43
CA GLY A 403 18.66 21.17 19.02
C GLY A 403 17.28 21.32 18.37
N ALA A 404 16.87 22.58 18.17
CA ALA A 404 15.67 22.93 17.41
C ALA A 404 15.82 22.64 15.90
N ALA A 405 17.07 22.56 15.42
CA ALA A 405 17.45 22.18 14.07
C ALA A 405 18.59 21.16 14.13
N LEU A 406 18.69 20.37 13.07
CA LEU A 406 19.67 19.30 12.85
C LEU A 406 20.52 19.68 11.64
N THR A 407 21.83 19.77 11.82
CA THR A 407 22.76 19.95 10.69
C THR A 407 23.41 18.61 10.36
N LEU A 408 23.39 18.23 9.07
CA LEU A 408 23.98 17.01 8.57
C LEU A 408 24.75 17.25 7.28
N GLU A 409 25.87 16.55 7.11
CA GLU A 409 26.56 16.52 5.81
C GLU A 409 25.85 15.53 4.89
N ALA A 410 25.23 16.05 3.85
CA ALA A 410 24.52 15.26 2.86
C ALA A 410 25.38 15.02 1.61
N GLY A 411 25.01 13.98 0.86
CA GLY A 411 25.59 13.66 -0.43
C GLY A 411 24.54 13.18 -1.42
N PRO A 412 24.95 12.63 -2.57
CA PRO A 412 24.02 12.05 -3.54
C PRO A 412 23.34 10.77 -3.03
N VAL A 413 23.86 10.12 -1.98
CA VAL A 413 23.19 9.00 -1.33
C VAL A 413 22.27 9.54 -0.22
N PRO A 414 21.00 9.11 -0.14
CA PRO A 414 20.11 9.53 0.92
C PRO A 414 20.61 9.15 2.31
N VAL A 415 20.57 10.11 3.23
CA VAL A 415 20.65 9.93 4.67
C VAL A 415 19.23 10.00 5.22
N PHE A 416 18.94 9.22 6.25
CA PHE A 416 17.62 9.13 6.83
C PHE A 416 17.60 9.68 8.24
N VAL A 417 16.67 10.61 8.48
CA VAL A 417 16.37 11.16 9.80
C VAL A 417 15.00 10.66 10.20
N SER A 418 14.86 10.07 11.38
CA SER A 418 13.56 9.65 11.90
C SER A 418 13.25 10.31 13.23
N GLY A 419 11.97 10.50 13.54
CA GLY A 419 11.51 11.11 14.78
C GLY A 419 10.00 10.97 14.94
N ALA A 420 9.45 11.56 16.00
CA ALA A 420 8.02 11.64 16.24
C ALA A 420 7.61 13.07 16.64
N GLY A 421 6.43 13.49 16.15
CA GLY A 421 5.92 14.85 16.38
C GLY A 421 6.82 15.95 15.82
N GLY A 422 6.73 17.14 16.40
CA GLY A 422 7.42 18.35 15.93
C GLY A 422 6.74 19.02 14.72
N GLY A 423 7.02 20.31 14.53
CA GLY A 423 6.41 21.12 13.46
C GLY A 423 6.87 20.77 12.03
N ILE A 424 7.85 19.87 11.88
CA ILE A 424 8.39 19.46 10.57
C ILE A 424 7.31 18.87 9.64
N LEU A 425 6.33 18.16 10.20
CA LEU A 425 5.20 17.59 9.44
C LEU A 425 4.29 18.69 8.91
N GLY A 426 3.97 19.70 9.74
CA GLY A 426 3.20 20.87 9.35
C GLY A 426 3.90 21.66 8.25
N ALA A 427 5.20 21.94 8.40
CA ALA A 427 5.99 22.66 7.40
C ALA A 427 6.03 21.93 6.04
N ALA A 428 6.23 20.61 6.05
CA ALA A 428 6.21 19.80 4.83
C ALA A 428 4.83 19.78 4.16
N ALA A 429 3.76 19.63 4.95
CA ALA A 429 2.39 19.65 4.46
C ALA A 429 2.00 21.04 3.90
N ALA A 430 2.51 22.13 4.50
CA ALA A 430 2.25 23.49 4.01
C ALA A 430 2.80 23.67 2.59
N ARG A 431 4.07 23.28 2.37
CA ARG A 431 4.70 23.38 1.06
C ARG A 431 4.00 22.51 0.02
N GLU A 432 3.65 21.28 0.39
CA GLU A 432 2.93 20.37 -0.50
C GLU A 432 1.53 20.91 -0.85
N GLY A 433 0.81 21.46 0.13
CA GLY A 433 -0.49 22.05 -0.10
C GLY A 433 -0.43 23.30 -0.98
N GLN A 434 0.58 24.17 -0.81
CA GLN A 434 0.83 25.29 -1.73
C GLN A 434 1.12 24.81 -3.15
N ARG A 435 1.95 23.77 -3.31
CA ARG A 435 2.25 23.15 -4.61
C ARG A 435 0.98 22.59 -5.26
N GLN A 436 0.15 21.88 -4.50
CA GLN A 436 -1.10 21.29 -4.97
C GLN A 436 -2.12 22.37 -5.35
N ALA A 437 -2.30 23.40 -4.51
CA ALA A 437 -3.16 24.54 -4.82
C ALA A 437 -2.72 25.23 -6.11
N SER A 438 -1.40 25.38 -6.31
CA SER A 438 -0.86 25.98 -7.53
C SER A 438 -1.01 25.12 -8.77
N ALA A 439 -0.84 23.80 -8.63
CA ALA A 439 -1.10 22.87 -9.73
C ALA A 439 -2.55 22.93 -10.18
N VAL A 440 -3.51 22.94 -9.24
CA VAL A 440 -4.95 23.03 -9.55
C VAL A 440 -5.29 24.35 -10.22
N ARG A 441 -4.78 25.48 -9.70
CA ARG A 441 -5.09 26.81 -10.26
C ARG A 441 -4.54 26.99 -11.67
N LYS A 442 -3.38 26.40 -11.96
CA LYS A 442 -2.70 26.50 -13.26
C LYS A 442 -3.21 25.48 -14.28
N ASP A 443 -3.98 24.49 -13.86
CA ASP A 443 -4.55 23.51 -14.79
C ASP A 443 -5.68 24.14 -15.62
N GLY A 444 -5.35 24.52 -16.85
CA GLY A 444 -6.30 25.11 -17.79
C GLY A 444 -7.52 24.23 -18.05
N ASN A 445 -7.42 22.91 -17.90
CA ASN A 445 -8.53 21.99 -18.10
C ASN A 445 -9.61 22.09 -17.02
N LEU A 446 -9.27 22.62 -15.84
CA LEU A 446 -10.20 22.77 -14.72
C LEU A 446 -10.93 24.12 -14.74
N SER A 447 -10.54 25.05 -15.62
CA SER A 447 -11.11 26.40 -15.72
C SER A 447 -12.64 26.45 -15.73
N PRO A 448 -13.38 25.56 -16.44
CA PRO A 448 -14.85 25.57 -16.44
C PRO A 448 -15.49 25.29 -15.07
N LEU A 449 -14.75 24.66 -14.15
CA LEU A 449 -15.21 24.27 -12.81
C LEU A 449 -14.76 25.26 -11.73
N MET A 450 -13.90 26.22 -12.09
CA MET A 450 -13.32 27.19 -11.16
C MET A 450 -14.27 28.37 -10.93
N SER A 451 -15.17 28.23 -9.96
CA SER A 451 -15.94 29.36 -9.44
C SER A 451 -15.02 30.46 -8.89
N ASP A 452 -15.48 31.71 -8.86
CA ASP A 452 -14.69 32.82 -8.31
C ASP A 452 -14.30 32.60 -6.84
N GLY A 453 -15.18 31.94 -6.06
CA GLY A 453 -14.88 31.55 -4.69
C GLY A 453 -13.73 30.56 -4.61
N LEU A 454 -13.79 29.47 -5.39
CA LEU A 454 -12.73 28.46 -5.42
C LEU A 454 -11.40 29.05 -5.92
N ARG A 455 -11.44 29.93 -6.93
CA ARG A 455 -10.23 30.60 -7.44
C ARG A 455 -9.57 31.46 -6.36
N ARG A 456 -10.34 32.25 -5.61
CA ARG A 456 -9.84 33.06 -4.48
C ARG A 456 -9.32 32.20 -3.34
N LEU A 457 -9.99 31.09 -3.04
CA LEU A 457 -9.58 30.14 -2.01
C LEU A 457 -8.19 29.56 -2.34
N LEU A 458 -8.01 29.07 -3.57
CA LEU A 458 -6.73 28.51 -4.03
C LEU A 458 -5.63 29.57 -4.10
N GLU A 459 -5.93 30.78 -4.55
CA GLU A 459 -4.98 31.91 -4.54
C GLU A 459 -4.54 32.27 -3.10
N GLY A 460 -5.47 32.27 -2.15
CA GLY A 460 -5.15 32.47 -0.73
C GLY A 460 -4.26 31.36 -0.17
N MET A 461 -4.48 30.11 -0.57
CA MET A 461 -3.65 28.96 -0.17
C MET A 461 -2.25 28.99 -0.81
N GLU A 462 -2.10 29.45 -2.05
CA GLU A 462 -0.79 29.59 -2.69
C GLU A 462 0.11 30.58 -1.92
N GLY A 463 -0.46 31.68 -1.41
CA GLY A 463 0.27 32.67 -0.63
C GLY A 463 0.64 32.18 0.77
N GLU A 464 -0.36 32.01 1.63
CA GLU A 464 -0.19 31.53 3.00
C GLU A 464 -1.21 30.42 3.25
N ILE A 465 -0.77 29.18 3.41
CA ILE A 465 -1.69 28.05 3.61
C ILE A 465 -1.93 27.71 5.07
N SER A 466 -0.91 27.90 5.91
CA SER A 466 -0.92 27.70 7.36
C SER A 466 -1.43 28.94 8.10
N GLY A 467 -1.46 28.88 9.43
CA GLY A 467 -1.83 30.01 10.30
C GLY A 467 -3.33 30.08 10.67
N ALA A 468 -3.77 31.26 11.10
CA ALA A 468 -5.09 31.44 11.73
C ALA A 468 -6.27 31.05 10.83
N SER A 469 -6.12 31.19 9.51
CA SER A 469 -7.15 30.91 8.51
C SER A 469 -7.11 29.49 7.93
N SER A 470 -6.17 28.62 8.32
CA SER A 470 -6.05 27.24 7.81
C SER A 470 -7.36 26.44 7.93
N ARG A 471 -7.99 26.49 9.11
CA ARG A 471 -9.27 25.84 9.40
C ARG A 471 -10.38 26.31 8.46
N ALA A 472 -10.49 27.63 8.27
CA ALA A 472 -11.50 28.21 7.40
C ALA A 472 -11.30 27.75 5.95
N ARG A 473 -10.05 27.74 5.48
CA ARG A 473 -9.68 27.27 4.14
C ARG A 473 -10.00 25.79 3.93
N PHE A 474 -9.72 24.94 4.92
CA PHE A 474 -10.07 23.52 4.89
C PHE A 474 -11.59 23.31 4.80
N LEU A 475 -12.35 23.97 5.67
CA LEU A 475 -13.82 23.85 5.68
C LEU A 475 -14.45 24.37 4.39
N GLU A 476 -13.93 25.47 3.84
CA GLU A 476 -14.39 26.02 2.57
C GLU A 476 -14.08 25.07 1.41
N LEU A 477 -12.88 24.49 1.37
CA LEU A 477 -12.49 23.49 0.37
C LEU A 477 -13.42 22.26 0.40
N ALA A 478 -13.66 21.70 1.59
CA ALA A 478 -14.53 20.53 1.78
C ALA A 478 -15.96 20.79 1.26
N ARG A 479 -16.47 22.02 1.41
CA ARG A 479 -17.81 22.42 0.92
C ARG A 479 -17.92 22.47 -0.61
N PHE A 480 -16.81 22.57 -1.34
CA PHE A 480 -16.84 22.53 -2.81
C PHE A 480 -16.97 21.09 -3.36
N LEU A 481 -16.54 20.07 -2.62
CA LEU A 481 -16.50 18.68 -3.12
C LEU A 481 -17.88 18.16 -3.58
N PRO A 482 -19.01 18.38 -2.86
CA PRO A 482 -20.33 17.94 -3.33
C PRO A 482 -20.79 18.63 -4.63
N SER A 483 -20.42 19.91 -4.82
CA SER A 483 -20.75 20.65 -6.04
C SER A 483 -20.00 20.12 -7.26
N LEU A 484 -18.74 19.72 -7.08
CA LEU A 484 -17.96 19.06 -8.11
C LEU A 484 -18.50 17.66 -8.41
N GLU A 485 -19.06 16.96 -7.43
CA GLU A 485 -19.77 15.71 -7.71
C GLU A 485 -21.01 15.91 -8.57
N THR A 486 -21.76 16.98 -8.31
CA THR A 486 -22.88 17.34 -9.17
C THR A 486 -22.42 17.66 -10.59
N ALA A 487 -21.31 18.39 -10.74
CA ALA A 487 -20.70 18.68 -12.04
C ALA A 487 -20.25 17.40 -12.77
N ARG A 488 -19.65 16.43 -12.06
CA ARG A 488 -19.29 15.12 -12.62
C ARG A 488 -20.52 14.36 -13.10
N MET A 489 -21.58 14.30 -12.30
CA MET A 489 -22.83 13.65 -12.66
C MET A 489 -23.49 14.30 -13.88
N ALA A 490 -23.30 15.61 -14.06
CA ALA A 490 -23.71 16.35 -15.25
C ALA A 490 -22.76 16.17 -16.46
N GLY A 491 -21.72 15.34 -16.34
CA GLY A 491 -20.77 15.06 -17.42
C GLY A 491 -19.80 16.21 -17.72
N GLN A 492 -19.60 17.15 -16.79
CA GLN A 492 -18.70 18.27 -17.03
C GLN A 492 -17.24 17.80 -17.16
N PRO A 493 -16.53 18.15 -18.25
CA PRO A 493 -15.12 17.79 -18.43
C PRO A 493 -14.25 18.28 -17.27
N GLY A 494 -13.29 17.45 -16.84
CA GLY A 494 -12.37 17.78 -15.76
C GLY A 494 -12.93 17.62 -14.34
N ALA A 495 -14.22 17.33 -14.15
CA ALA A 495 -14.82 17.24 -12.81
C ALA A 495 -14.16 16.14 -11.96
N VAL A 496 -13.84 15.00 -12.58
CA VAL A 496 -13.11 13.91 -11.94
C VAL A 496 -11.70 14.34 -11.52
N ALA A 497 -10.96 15.01 -12.41
CA ALA A 497 -9.61 15.50 -12.11
C ALA A 497 -9.63 16.56 -10.99
N ALA A 498 -10.62 17.47 -11.01
CA ALA A 498 -10.81 18.45 -9.94
C ALA A 498 -11.10 17.77 -8.59
N LEU A 499 -11.96 16.76 -8.57
CA LEU A 499 -12.26 16.00 -7.35
C LEU A 499 -11.04 15.29 -6.78
N ASP A 500 -10.24 14.63 -7.63
CA ASP A 500 -9.00 13.98 -7.22
C ASP A 500 -8.03 14.99 -6.61
N ALA A 501 -7.76 16.08 -7.33
CA ALA A 501 -6.78 17.08 -6.92
C ALA A 501 -7.21 17.86 -5.66
N LEU A 502 -8.48 18.25 -5.54
CA LEU A 502 -8.98 18.93 -4.35
C LEU A 502 -9.11 17.99 -3.14
N THR A 503 -9.38 16.70 -3.35
CA THR A 503 -9.35 15.71 -2.27
C THR A 503 -7.92 15.50 -1.77
N ALA A 504 -6.93 15.41 -2.68
CA ALA A 504 -5.52 15.36 -2.31
C ALA A 504 -5.09 16.60 -1.50
N LEU A 505 -5.49 17.80 -1.94
CA LEU A 505 -5.27 19.04 -1.21
C LEU A 505 -5.92 19.04 0.18
N ALA A 506 -7.19 18.61 0.28
CA ALA A 506 -7.89 18.52 1.55
C ALA A 506 -7.20 17.55 2.52
N ARG A 507 -6.69 16.42 2.04
CA ARG A 507 -5.90 15.47 2.84
C ARG A 507 -4.61 16.10 3.37
N THR A 508 -3.91 16.88 2.55
CA THR A 508 -2.72 17.64 3.00
C THR A 508 -3.08 18.65 4.08
N LEU A 509 -4.22 19.35 3.94
CA LEU A 509 -4.71 20.27 4.97
C LEU A 509 -5.08 19.55 6.28
N CYS A 510 -5.56 18.30 6.24
CA CYS A 510 -5.82 17.53 7.47
C CYS A 510 -4.55 17.36 8.31
N VAL A 511 -3.39 17.18 7.68
CA VAL A 511 -2.09 17.11 8.37
C VAL A 511 -1.70 18.45 8.98
N LEU A 512 -1.95 19.55 8.26
CA LEU A 512 -1.71 20.91 8.77
C LEU A 512 -2.57 21.26 9.97
N GLU A 513 -3.82 20.79 10.01
CA GLU A 513 -4.72 21.06 11.12
C GLU A 513 -4.23 20.42 12.43
N GLU A 514 -3.55 19.29 12.37
CA GLU A 514 -2.92 18.68 13.56
C GLU A 514 -1.85 19.58 14.17
N ASP A 515 -1.04 20.23 13.34
CA ASP A 515 0.03 21.14 13.78
C ASP A 515 -0.54 22.37 14.50
N ARG A 516 -1.77 22.79 14.16
CA ARG A 516 -2.49 23.87 14.87
C ARG A 516 -2.87 23.47 16.30
N GLY A 517 -3.11 22.18 16.55
CA GLY A 517 -3.47 21.65 17.88
C GLY A 517 -4.84 22.07 18.43
N GLU A 518 -5.64 22.83 17.67
CA GLU A 518 -6.97 23.25 18.09
C GLU A 518 -8.05 22.22 17.70
N LEU A 519 -8.74 21.68 18.71
CA LEU A 519 -9.80 20.70 18.50
C LEU A 519 -10.94 21.25 17.64
N PHE A 520 -11.52 20.38 16.82
CA PHE A 520 -12.80 20.65 16.18
C PHE A 520 -13.92 20.64 17.23
N VAL A 521 -14.97 21.44 16.99
CA VAL A 521 -16.16 21.47 17.85
C VAL A 521 -16.91 20.15 17.78
N GLU A 522 -16.99 19.58 16.58
CA GLU A 522 -17.66 18.29 16.34
C GLU A 522 -16.68 17.13 16.57
N PRO A 523 -17.07 16.12 17.37
CA PRO A 523 -16.27 14.92 17.57
C PRO A 523 -16.14 14.07 16.30
N THR A 524 -14.99 13.40 16.15
CA THR A 524 -14.72 12.44 15.07
C THR A 524 -15.82 11.38 14.93
N GLN A 525 -16.34 10.85 16.04
CA GLN A 525 -17.34 9.79 16.05
C GLN A 525 -18.67 10.21 15.42
N ASP A 526 -19.11 11.45 15.67
CA ASP A 526 -20.37 11.96 15.12
C ASP A 526 -20.25 12.16 13.60
N LEU A 527 -19.09 12.62 13.14
CA LEU A 527 -18.75 12.77 11.71
C LEU A 527 -18.71 11.42 10.98
N VAL A 528 -18.11 10.41 11.61
CA VAL A 528 -18.08 9.04 11.10
C VAL A 528 -19.49 8.48 10.99
N ALA A 529 -20.32 8.63 12.03
CA ALA A 529 -21.70 8.15 12.02
C ALA A 529 -22.52 8.74 10.86
N ARG A 530 -22.40 10.05 10.58
CA ARG A 530 -23.09 10.66 9.43
C ARG A 530 -22.56 10.15 8.09
N SER A 531 -21.27 9.87 8.01
CA SER A 531 -20.67 9.24 6.83
C SER A 531 -21.23 7.83 6.61
N GLU A 532 -21.43 7.05 7.67
CA GLU A 532 -22.06 5.72 7.64
C GLU A 532 -23.54 5.77 7.22
N ASP A 533 -24.29 6.79 7.64
CA ASP A 533 -25.66 7.02 7.20
C ASP A 533 -25.73 7.19 5.67
N HIS A 534 -24.83 7.99 5.09
CA HIS A 534 -24.73 8.16 3.64
C HIS A 534 -24.33 6.88 2.90
N GLN A 535 -23.40 6.09 3.47
CA GLN A 535 -23.04 4.79 2.92
C GLN A 535 -24.22 3.83 2.92
N SER A 536 -24.97 3.81 4.02
CA SER A 536 -26.16 2.97 4.18
C SER A 536 -27.22 3.34 3.15
N LEU A 537 -27.53 4.62 2.99
CA LEU A 537 -28.46 5.12 1.97
C LEU A 537 -28.07 4.72 0.55
N TYR A 538 -26.77 4.67 0.23
CA TYR A 538 -26.29 4.24 -1.07
C TYR A 538 -26.45 2.74 -1.28
N VAL A 539 -26.04 1.94 -0.29
CA VAL A 539 -26.14 0.47 -0.33
C VAL A 539 -27.60 0.01 -0.34
N THR A 540 -28.47 0.61 0.47
CA THR A 540 -29.90 0.24 0.55
C THR A 540 -30.74 0.84 -0.56
N GLY A 541 -30.33 1.99 -1.12
CA GLY A 541 -31.03 2.67 -2.23
C GLY A 541 -30.84 1.98 -3.58
N ALA A 542 -29.94 1.01 -3.69
CA ALA A 542 -29.77 0.16 -4.87
C ALA A 542 -30.88 -0.91 -4.94
N THR A 543 -32.15 -0.51 -5.10
CA THR A 543 -33.24 -1.46 -5.38
C THR A 543 -33.04 -2.13 -6.74
N ILE A 544 -32.59 -3.40 -6.71
CA ILE A 544 -32.96 -4.60 -7.50
C ILE A 544 -32.99 -4.55 -9.05
N GLN A 545 -33.07 -3.38 -9.71
CA GLN A 545 -33.15 -3.31 -11.19
C GLN A 545 -31.82 -3.09 -11.90
N ASP A 546 -30.74 -2.82 -11.18
CA ASP A 546 -29.43 -2.59 -11.78
C ASP A 546 -28.45 -3.66 -11.24
N ASN A 547 -28.30 -4.76 -11.98
CA ASN A 547 -27.30 -5.81 -11.77
C ASN A 547 -25.87 -5.30 -12.05
N GLY A 548 -25.53 -4.09 -11.63
CA GLY A 548 -24.34 -3.35 -12.03
C GLY A 548 -24.33 -1.99 -11.37
N ILE A 549 -23.86 -1.94 -10.12
CA ILE A 549 -23.62 -0.67 -9.42
C ILE A 549 -22.68 0.20 -10.28
N SER A 550 -22.89 1.53 -10.28
CA SER A 550 -21.99 2.43 -11.01
C SER A 550 -20.56 2.23 -10.51
N LEU A 551 -19.64 1.82 -11.39
CA LEU A 551 -18.21 1.60 -11.07
C LEU A 551 -17.59 2.76 -10.28
N TYR A 552 -18.06 3.98 -10.55
CA TYR A 552 -17.64 5.17 -9.80
C TYR A 552 -18.20 5.19 -8.38
N GLY A 553 -19.47 4.86 -8.19
CA GLY A 553 -20.11 4.89 -6.88
C GLY A 553 -19.57 3.79 -5.94
N ASP A 554 -19.27 2.60 -6.48
CA ASP A 554 -18.56 1.55 -5.72
C ASP A 554 -17.17 2.02 -5.30
N TRP A 555 -16.41 2.63 -6.22
CA TRP A 555 -15.12 3.21 -5.90
C TRP A 555 -15.24 4.30 -4.83
N LEU A 556 -16.23 5.19 -4.95
CA LEU A 556 -16.45 6.27 -3.99
C LEU A 556 -16.81 5.71 -2.60
N LEU A 557 -17.58 4.62 -2.55
CA LEU A 557 -17.91 3.94 -1.31
C LEU A 557 -16.66 3.41 -0.63
N GLU A 558 -15.77 2.74 -1.37
CA GLU A 558 -14.48 2.27 -0.83
C GLU A 558 -13.57 3.43 -0.41
N GLU A 559 -13.55 4.54 -1.17
CA GLU A 559 -12.78 5.73 -0.78
C GLU A 559 -13.29 6.37 0.51
N VAL A 560 -14.62 6.45 0.70
CA VAL A 560 -15.22 6.94 1.95
C VAL A 560 -14.87 6.02 3.12
N ARG A 561 -14.97 4.70 2.94
CA ARG A 561 -14.57 3.72 3.97
C ARG A 561 -13.10 3.87 4.35
N ARG A 562 -12.23 4.06 3.36
CA ARG A 562 -10.80 4.31 3.59
C ARG A 562 -10.57 5.58 4.40
N LEU A 563 -11.23 6.68 4.06
CA LEU A 563 -11.12 7.93 4.82
C LEU A 563 -11.62 7.80 6.26
N VAL A 564 -12.73 7.07 6.48
CA VAL A 564 -13.23 6.75 7.83
C VAL A 564 -12.19 5.95 8.62
N GLN A 565 -11.64 4.88 8.05
CA GLN A 565 -10.61 4.07 8.70
C GLN A 565 -9.37 4.90 9.05
N GLU A 566 -8.94 5.79 8.15
CA GLU A 566 -7.83 6.70 8.39
C GLU A 566 -8.13 7.69 9.52
N ALA A 567 -9.36 8.22 9.58
CA ALA A 567 -9.81 9.12 10.64
C ALA A 567 -9.80 8.42 12.02
N GLU A 568 -10.34 7.21 12.10
CA GLU A 568 -10.34 6.41 13.33
C GLU A 568 -8.93 6.04 13.77
N THR A 569 -8.07 5.67 12.82
CA THR A 569 -6.66 5.35 13.11
C THR A 569 -5.92 6.58 13.62
N ALA A 570 -6.17 7.76 13.04
CA ALA A 570 -5.62 9.02 13.52
C ALA A 570 -6.09 9.34 14.94
N ASP A 571 -7.40 9.27 15.18
CA ASP A 571 -8.00 9.50 16.49
C ASP A 571 -7.45 8.54 17.57
N ALA A 572 -7.35 7.25 17.25
CA ALA A 572 -6.81 6.22 18.14
C ALA A 572 -5.31 6.42 18.44
N SER A 573 -4.56 7.02 17.51
CA SER A 573 -3.14 7.34 17.69
C SER A 573 -2.88 8.66 18.44
N GLY A 574 -3.92 9.34 18.92
CA GLY A 574 -3.81 10.62 19.62
C GLY A 574 -3.84 11.85 18.71
N ARG A 575 -3.90 11.67 17.38
CA ARG A 575 -4.01 12.74 16.39
C ARG A 575 -5.46 13.18 16.21
N LYS A 576 -5.99 13.80 17.26
CA LYS A 576 -7.43 14.11 17.40
C LYS A 576 -7.92 15.11 16.37
N VAL A 577 -7.10 16.11 16.03
CA VAL A 577 -7.50 17.18 15.12
C VAL A 577 -7.49 16.66 13.68
N GLU A 578 -6.46 15.91 13.30
CA GLU A 578 -6.41 15.24 11.99
C GLU A 578 -7.52 14.21 11.84
N GLY A 579 -7.81 13.42 12.88
CA GLY A 579 -8.90 12.43 12.87
C GLY A 579 -10.24 13.09 12.56
N ALA A 580 -10.57 14.19 13.24
CA ALA A 580 -11.78 14.95 12.96
C ALA A 580 -11.77 15.54 11.54
N ALA A 581 -10.67 16.14 11.08
CA ALA A 581 -10.56 16.68 9.72
C ALA A 581 -10.75 15.60 8.64
N LEU A 582 -10.13 14.42 8.81
CA LEU A 582 -10.32 13.28 7.91
C LEU A 582 -11.78 12.80 7.91
N ALA A 583 -12.46 12.78 9.06
CA ALA A 583 -13.87 12.42 9.13
C ALA A 583 -14.78 13.47 8.45
N MET A 584 -14.46 14.76 8.56
CA MET A 584 -15.16 15.82 7.79
C MET A 584 -14.96 15.66 6.28
N LEU A 585 -13.74 15.29 5.85
CA LEU A 585 -13.47 14.98 4.46
C LEU A 585 -14.23 13.74 4.00
N ALA A 586 -14.28 12.68 4.82
CA ALA A 586 -15.07 11.49 4.56
C ALA A 586 -16.55 11.82 4.38
N GLU A 587 -17.12 12.65 5.25
CA GLU A 587 -18.51 13.11 5.16
C GLU A 587 -18.76 13.89 3.87
N ALA A 588 -17.88 14.83 3.53
CA ALA A 588 -17.99 15.62 2.29
C ALA A 588 -17.97 14.74 1.03
N ARG A 589 -17.16 13.66 1.03
CA ARG A 589 -17.17 12.66 -0.05
C ARG A 589 -18.41 11.78 -0.01
N ALA A 590 -18.89 11.39 1.18
CA ALA A 590 -20.06 10.55 1.38
C ALA A 590 -21.37 11.23 0.93
N GLN A 591 -21.46 12.56 0.99
CA GLN A 591 -22.57 13.31 0.39
C GLN A 591 -22.72 13.02 -1.12
N GLY A 592 -21.60 12.74 -1.82
CA GLY A 592 -21.62 12.28 -3.21
C GLY A 592 -22.37 10.96 -3.41
N LEU A 593 -22.22 10.00 -2.49
CA LEU A 593 -22.97 8.74 -2.51
C LEU A 593 -24.48 8.98 -2.39
N ALA A 594 -24.89 9.92 -1.52
CA ALA A 594 -26.28 10.29 -1.38
C ALA A 594 -26.85 10.97 -2.64
N LEU A 595 -26.04 11.79 -3.34
CA LEU A 595 -26.43 12.37 -4.64
C LEU A 595 -26.64 11.28 -5.70
N ILE A 596 -25.70 10.33 -5.81
CA ILE A 596 -25.81 9.21 -6.75
C ILE A 596 -27.06 8.36 -6.47
N SER A 597 -27.33 8.06 -5.19
CA SER A 597 -28.53 7.33 -4.76
C SER A 597 -29.83 8.05 -5.16
N LYS A 598 -29.90 9.37 -4.94
CA LYS A 598 -31.07 10.19 -5.33
C LYS A 598 -31.32 10.20 -6.84
N THR A 599 -30.27 10.30 -7.66
CA THR A 599 -30.42 10.28 -9.13
C THR A 599 -30.90 8.93 -9.62
N LYS A 600 -30.51 7.82 -8.97
CA LYS A 600 -31.00 6.48 -9.29
C LYS A 600 -32.48 6.28 -8.95
N ALA A 601 -33.00 7.00 -7.97
CA ALA A 601 -34.39 6.93 -7.51
C ALA A 601 -35.37 7.86 -8.27
N ALA A 602 -34.89 8.71 -9.19
CA ALA A 602 -35.73 9.63 -9.94
C ALA A 602 -36.49 8.89 -11.07
N PRO A 603 -37.84 8.89 -11.12
CA PRO A 603 -38.57 8.37 -12.26
C PRO A 603 -38.21 9.20 -13.51
N ALA A 604 -37.96 8.53 -14.63
CA ALA A 604 -37.65 9.21 -15.90
C ALA A 604 -38.72 10.28 -16.20
N PRO A 605 -38.33 11.50 -16.61
CA PRO A 605 -39.31 12.48 -17.04
C PRO A 605 -40.05 11.90 -18.25
N ALA A 606 -41.37 11.80 -18.13
CA ALA A 606 -42.22 11.39 -19.25
C ALA A 606 -41.88 12.26 -20.47
N PRO A 607 -41.68 11.67 -21.66
CA PRO A 607 -41.30 12.43 -22.85
C PRO A 607 -42.33 13.53 -23.11
N ALA A 608 -41.83 14.75 -23.32
CA ALA A 608 -42.62 15.93 -23.60
C ALA A 608 -43.49 15.71 -24.84
N VAL A 609 -44.80 15.69 -24.66
CA VAL A 609 -45.77 15.70 -25.76
C VAL A 609 -46.08 17.17 -26.08
N ALA A 610 -45.74 17.58 -27.31
CA ALA A 610 -46.15 18.86 -27.89
C ALA A 610 -47.67 18.83 -28.24
N PRO A 611 -48.33 19.99 -28.36
CA PRO A 611 -49.73 20.16 -27.98
C PRO A 611 -50.72 19.75 -29.08
N ALA A 612 -51.87 19.20 -28.68
CA ALA A 612 -53.05 19.10 -29.52
C ALA A 612 -54.30 19.55 -28.74
N ALA A 613 -54.99 20.48 -29.41
CA ALA A 613 -56.32 21.09 -29.25
C ALA A 613 -57.29 20.67 -28.12
N GLU A 614 -57.96 21.73 -27.65
CA GLU A 614 -59.04 21.85 -26.66
C GLU A 614 -60.28 20.96 -26.91
N GLU A 615 -60.90 20.44 -25.85
CA GLU A 615 -62.25 20.87 -25.44
C GLU A 615 -62.69 20.36 -24.05
N LYS A 616 -63.17 21.34 -23.26
CA LYS A 616 -64.27 21.38 -22.28
C LYS A 616 -64.24 20.71 -20.90
N THR A 617 -64.47 21.64 -19.97
CA THR A 617 -64.85 21.71 -18.56
C THR A 617 -65.98 20.79 -18.08
N GLU A 618 -65.80 20.20 -16.89
CA GLU A 618 -66.81 20.01 -15.82
C GLU A 618 -66.09 19.45 -14.58
N GLU A 619 -65.77 20.28 -13.58
CA GLU A 619 -66.51 20.56 -12.34
C GLU A 619 -66.41 19.45 -11.26
N GLU A 620 -65.84 19.84 -10.12
CA GLU A 620 -65.64 19.07 -8.89
C GLU A 620 -66.99 18.83 -8.18
N PRO A 621 -67.16 17.70 -7.46
CA PRO A 621 -67.39 17.90 -6.03
C PRO A 621 -66.80 16.79 -5.13
N ALA A 622 -66.43 17.21 -3.92
CA ALA A 622 -66.48 16.40 -2.69
C ALA A 622 -67.52 17.04 -1.74
N PRO A 623 -67.92 16.47 -0.57
CA PRO A 623 -67.81 15.11 -0.02
C PRO A 623 -69.15 14.59 0.59
N ALA A 624 -69.25 13.29 0.97
CA ALA A 624 -69.81 12.81 2.27
C ALA A 624 -70.18 11.30 2.29
N GLU A 625 -69.75 10.68 3.40
CA GLU A 625 -70.07 9.38 4.02
C GLU A 625 -71.47 8.75 3.78
N LYS A 626 -71.48 7.39 3.73
CA LYS A 626 -72.25 6.51 4.64
C LYS A 626 -71.88 5.02 4.49
N GLU A 627 -71.47 4.42 5.61
CA GLU A 627 -71.53 2.98 5.92
C GLU A 627 -73.01 2.52 6.08
N PRO A 628 -73.35 1.24 5.82
CA PRO A 628 -73.16 0.18 6.83
C PRO A 628 -72.63 -1.20 6.32
N ALA A 629 -71.87 -1.83 7.23
CA ALA A 629 -71.66 -3.27 7.48
C ALA A 629 -72.93 -4.13 7.34
N GLU A 630 -72.96 -5.46 7.17
CA GLU A 630 -72.05 -6.61 7.31
C GLU A 630 -72.76 -7.80 6.57
N GLU A 631 -72.09 -8.77 5.93
CA GLU A 631 -71.87 -10.12 6.51
C GLU A 631 -70.84 -10.94 5.70
N LYS A 632 -69.99 -11.65 6.46
CA LYS A 632 -68.77 -12.46 6.15
C LYS A 632 -69.19 -13.93 5.81
N PRO A 633 -68.33 -14.89 5.35
CA PRO A 633 -66.89 -14.88 5.60
C PRO A 633 -65.91 -15.54 4.61
N GLU A 634 -64.77 -14.86 4.40
CA GLU A 634 -63.53 -15.51 3.96
C GLU A 634 -62.54 -15.67 5.11
N GLN A 635 -61.91 -16.85 5.09
CA GLN A 635 -61.21 -17.47 6.19
C GLN A 635 -59.81 -16.88 6.44
N LYS A 636 -59.58 -16.74 7.74
CA LYS A 636 -58.38 -16.41 8.49
C LYS A 636 -57.29 -17.47 8.27
N GLN A 637 -56.10 -17.08 7.82
CA GLN A 637 -54.87 -17.79 8.24
C GLN A 637 -54.14 -16.91 9.26
N GLU A 638 -54.37 -17.32 10.49
CA GLU A 638 -53.98 -16.71 11.75
C GLU A 638 -52.48 -16.92 11.98
N ALA A 639 -51.77 -15.83 12.25
CA ALA A 639 -50.58 -15.90 13.09
C ALA A 639 -51.04 -16.38 14.47
N ALA A 640 -50.84 -17.67 14.74
CA ALA A 640 -51.03 -18.21 16.08
C ALA A 640 -49.92 -17.66 16.98
N VAL A 641 -50.31 -16.78 17.90
CA VAL A 641 -49.55 -16.38 19.08
C VAL A 641 -49.53 -17.58 20.06
N PRO A 642 -48.37 -18.15 20.42
CA PRO A 642 -48.24 -18.73 21.74
C PRO A 642 -47.98 -17.58 22.74
N PRO A 643 -48.57 -17.63 23.94
CA PRO A 643 -48.32 -16.61 24.95
C PRO A 643 -46.83 -16.69 25.35
N ASP A 644 -46.18 -15.53 25.42
CA ASP A 644 -44.82 -15.25 25.92
C ASP A 644 -43.85 -14.67 24.87
N GLY A 645 -44.00 -13.38 24.54
CA GLY A 645 -42.90 -12.47 24.15
C GLY A 645 -41.84 -12.92 23.14
N GLU A 646 -42.11 -13.84 22.20
CA GLU A 646 -41.11 -14.43 21.31
C GLU A 646 -41.19 -13.87 19.87
N VAL A 647 -40.07 -13.36 19.34
CA VAL A 647 -39.91 -12.80 17.97
C VAL A 647 -38.87 -13.62 17.22
N ILE A 648 -39.15 -13.98 15.96
CA ILE A 648 -38.17 -14.64 15.08
C ILE A 648 -37.50 -13.57 14.20
N HIS A 649 -36.18 -13.43 14.36
CA HIS A 649 -35.34 -12.57 13.55
C HIS A 649 -34.64 -13.37 12.45
N VAL A 650 -34.69 -12.90 11.21
CA VAL A 650 -33.97 -13.50 10.08
C VAL A 650 -32.67 -12.72 9.88
N VAL A 651 -31.53 -13.39 9.99
CA VAL A 651 -30.18 -12.80 9.92
C VAL A 651 -29.93 -12.21 8.52
N ALA A 652 -29.61 -10.92 8.46
CA ALA A 652 -29.22 -10.22 7.25
C ALA A 652 -27.69 -9.99 7.19
N SER A 653 -27.19 -9.50 6.05
CA SER A 653 -25.77 -9.16 5.91
C SER A 653 -25.37 -8.08 6.95
N GLY A 654 -24.35 -8.37 7.75
CA GLY A 654 -23.89 -7.50 8.84
C GLY A 654 -24.52 -7.78 10.21
N ASP A 655 -25.53 -8.65 10.29
CA ASP A 655 -26.05 -9.10 11.57
C ASP A 655 -25.07 -10.05 12.27
N ASN A 656 -24.82 -9.80 13.55
CA ASN A 656 -24.12 -10.70 14.44
C ASN A 656 -24.90 -10.80 15.76
N PRO A 657 -24.65 -11.82 16.61
CA PRO A 657 -25.42 -11.99 17.83
C PRO A 657 -25.44 -10.73 18.72
N TYR A 658 -24.37 -9.92 18.70
CA TYR A 658 -24.30 -8.68 19.46
C TYR A 658 -25.21 -7.60 18.87
N THR A 659 -25.17 -7.34 17.56
CA THR A 659 -26.04 -6.34 16.91
C THR A 659 -27.52 -6.72 17.00
N ILE A 660 -27.85 -8.00 16.87
CA ILE A 660 -29.21 -8.52 17.06
C ILE A 660 -29.67 -8.34 18.51
N SER A 661 -28.83 -8.67 19.50
CA SER A 661 -29.18 -8.49 20.91
C SER A 661 -29.48 -7.03 21.26
N LYS A 662 -28.66 -6.09 20.74
CA LYS A 662 -28.90 -4.65 20.88
C LYS A 662 -30.18 -4.19 20.20
N LYS A 663 -30.45 -4.68 18.98
CA LYS A 663 -31.65 -4.32 18.21
C LYS A 663 -32.95 -4.62 18.95
N TYR A 664 -32.97 -5.71 19.72
CA TYR A 664 -34.16 -6.14 20.47
C TYR A 664 -34.10 -5.83 21.97
N GLY A 665 -33.03 -5.16 22.45
CA GLY A 665 -32.87 -4.81 23.86
C GLY A 665 -32.75 -6.01 24.80
N VAL A 666 -32.21 -7.13 24.32
CA VAL A 666 -31.99 -8.36 25.09
C VAL A 666 -30.50 -8.57 25.37
N SER A 667 -30.15 -9.35 26.39
CA SER A 667 -28.74 -9.66 26.64
C SER A 667 -28.18 -10.60 25.57
N LEU A 668 -26.89 -10.42 25.24
CA LEU A 668 -26.20 -11.28 24.27
C LEU A 668 -26.18 -12.74 24.72
N ASP A 669 -25.92 -12.99 26.01
CA ASP A 669 -25.83 -14.34 26.54
C ASP A 669 -27.19 -15.06 26.50
N ASP A 670 -28.31 -14.34 26.70
CA ASP A 670 -29.65 -14.90 26.57
C ASP A 670 -30.01 -15.21 25.11
N LEU A 671 -29.67 -14.31 24.18
CA LEU A 671 -29.89 -14.53 22.75
C LEU A 671 -29.13 -15.77 22.24
N LEU A 672 -27.88 -15.93 22.66
CA LEU A 672 -27.07 -17.11 22.32
C LEU A 672 -27.67 -18.38 22.92
N LYS A 673 -28.14 -18.32 24.17
CA LYS A 673 -28.74 -19.46 24.88
C LYS A 673 -30.05 -19.92 24.24
N TRP A 674 -30.93 -19.01 23.81
CA TRP A 674 -32.20 -19.38 23.16
C TRP A 674 -31.98 -20.08 21.82
N ASN A 675 -30.92 -19.73 21.12
CA ASN A 675 -30.60 -20.26 19.79
C ASN A 675 -29.57 -21.38 19.81
N LYS A 676 -29.17 -21.87 20.99
CA LYS A 676 -28.14 -22.90 21.17
C LYS A 676 -26.81 -22.54 20.48
N LEU A 677 -26.50 -21.26 20.43
CA LEU A 677 -25.27 -20.72 19.86
C LEU A 677 -24.22 -20.51 20.96
N THR A 678 -22.96 -20.55 20.58
CA THR A 678 -21.82 -20.19 21.44
C THR A 678 -21.18 -18.91 20.94
N LYS A 679 -20.29 -18.29 21.73
CA LYS A 679 -19.52 -17.09 21.30
C LYS A 679 -18.62 -17.34 20.08
N LYS A 680 -18.43 -18.60 19.68
CA LYS A 680 -17.66 -19.00 18.48
C LYS A 680 -18.53 -19.40 17.29
N SER A 681 -19.85 -19.46 17.48
CA SER A 681 -20.79 -19.83 16.41
C SER A 681 -20.87 -18.71 15.37
N ARG A 682 -20.78 -19.08 14.09
CA ARG A 682 -20.98 -18.15 12.97
C ARG A 682 -22.45 -18.17 12.55
N LEU A 683 -23.03 -16.99 12.32
CA LEU A 683 -24.36 -16.85 11.75
C LEU A 683 -24.22 -16.72 10.23
N ASN A 684 -25.09 -17.40 9.49
CA ASN A 684 -25.22 -17.26 8.04
C ASN A 684 -26.43 -16.38 7.73
N ILE A 685 -26.35 -15.68 6.60
CA ILE A 685 -27.48 -14.89 6.10
C ILE A 685 -28.65 -15.84 5.82
N GLY A 686 -29.84 -15.48 6.32
CA GLY A 686 -31.05 -16.28 6.24
C GLY A 686 -31.32 -17.16 7.47
N ASP A 687 -30.38 -17.26 8.42
CA ASP A 687 -30.59 -17.98 9.68
C ASP A 687 -31.74 -17.36 10.48
N LYS A 688 -32.56 -18.20 11.11
CA LYS A 688 -33.69 -17.75 11.94
C LYS A 688 -33.33 -17.85 13.41
N LEU A 689 -33.26 -16.71 14.09
CA LEU A 689 -32.98 -16.62 15.51
C LEU A 689 -34.23 -16.26 16.31
N VAL A 690 -34.47 -17.03 17.35
CA VAL A 690 -35.50 -16.82 18.36
C VAL A 690 -35.03 -15.75 19.35
N VAL A 691 -35.84 -14.71 19.55
CA VAL A 691 -35.60 -13.61 20.49
C VAL A 691 -36.79 -13.53 21.45
N LYS A 692 -36.59 -13.81 22.74
CA LYS A 692 -37.65 -13.73 23.76
C LYS A 692 -37.59 -12.40 24.53
N GLY A 693 -38.73 -11.85 24.93
CA GLY A 693 -38.84 -10.63 25.75
C GLY A 693 -38.77 -9.29 25.02
N ALA A 694 -39.03 -9.23 23.70
CA ALA A 694 -38.94 -7.98 22.93
C ALA A 694 -39.93 -6.90 23.44
N LYS A 695 -39.41 -5.78 23.95
CA LYS A 695 -40.20 -4.55 24.14
C LYS A 695 -40.25 -3.80 22.81
N ALA A 696 -41.45 -3.63 22.25
CA ALA A 696 -41.66 -2.75 21.10
C ALA A 696 -41.29 -1.30 21.46
N ALA A 697 -40.40 -0.68 20.70
CA ALA A 697 -40.06 0.75 20.82
C ALA A 697 -40.91 1.60 19.85
N PRO A 698 -41.32 2.83 20.21
CA PRO A 698 -42.29 3.64 19.48
C PRO A 698 -41.67 4.47 18.34
N ALA A 699 -42.50 4.81 17.34
CA ALA A 699 -42.14 5.61 16.16
C ALA A 699 -41.87 7.11 16.48
N PRO A 700 -40.98 7.79 15.73
CA PRO A 700 -40.58 9.18 16.00
C PRO A 700 -41.65 10.20 15.54
N LYS A 701 -41.98 11.17 16.40
CA LYS A 701 -42.87 12.30 16.09
C LYS A 701 -42.10 13.43 15.39
N ALA A 702 -42.67 13.94 14.29
CA ALA A 702 -42.26 15.17 13.62
C ALA A 702 -42.70 16.41 14.42
N SER A 703 -41.83 17.42 14.56
CA SER A 703 -42.20 18.77 15.04
C SER A 703 -42.16 19.77 13.90
N SER A 704 -43.30 20.37 13.60
CA SER A 704 -43.48 21.44 12.62
C SER A 704 -43.13 22.81 13.19
N SER A 705 -42.55 23.66 12.34
CA SER A 705 -42.42 25.09 12.60
C SER A 705 -43.76 25.79 12.34
N LYS A 706 -44.14 26.73 13.21
CA LYS A 706 -45.13 27.75 12.87
C LYS A 706 -44.78 29.08 13.52
N ARG A 707 -44.42 30.04 12.66
CA ARG A 707 -44.40 31.49 12.92
C ARG A 707 -45.72 31.92 13.57
N ARG A 708 -45.65 32.80 14.56
CA ARG A 708 -46.70 33.77 14.87
C ARG A 708 -46.07 35.17 14.98
N ARG A 709 -46.91 36.14 14.61
CA ARG A 709 -46.66 37.56 14.36
C ARG A 709 -45.87 38.29 15.42
#